data_AF-A0A813L4I6-F1
#
_entry.id   AF-A0A813L4I6-F1
#
_cell.length_a   1.000
_cell.length_b   1.000
_cell.length_c   1.000
_cell.angle_alpha   90.00
_cell.angle_beta   90.00
_cell.angle_gamma   90.00
#
_symmetry.space_group_name_H-M   'P 1'
#
loop_
_entity.id
_entity.type
_entity.pdbx_description
1 polymer ?
#
loop_
_entity_poly.entity_id
_entity_poly.type
_entity_poly.pdbx_seq_one_letter_code
_entity_poly.pdbx_strand_id
1 'polypeptide(L)'
;MALAALAFTCLAVVGSAQADVNSSTTTGPEHTATTTYLPTGPGTTVTGAPPTTTTALTEDTPNATSRTKVDIMGQSGKFTVYDERSGKGSGIQLTMDALREVDADGTSVGASGSVKHSINTFAAQDFSIADAEDVTLGNRQVPALKISFSSSISTIGKIRVDTYVIGTSGLLGPPGEEWAVLPGDLKWSIELSEWNWCGCSKGQTTEEGAFVDLDISVKGLGTAQANTGSNKSLSLGGGVNLELSSQTYTDGAWVSMPEGYPKIVMQGSSTIFTFRFPKFSTSSLYDPVLTGLNAAAESSDSSTTTGPDTTSAGPGATSAGPGATSAGPGATSEGPGVTSEGGGTITTSLPATSAAPPTVITGDFSFTVDNCTSFIGQNKAGGAISSGLATTLGVSSDYIQTALGCTARRLASAVVPARHLSEAVKATYTITMPSSDSVGTGSAISSVQSKMKVGMEAVLTQAIQSALTDAGVTGAITVTAIAEPTITGASPTTTTALTEDTPNATSRTKVDIMGQSGKFTVYDERSGKGSGIQLTMDALREVDADGTSVGASGSVKHSINTFAAQDFSIADAEDVTLGNSQVPALKISFSSSISTIGKIRVDTYVIGKSGLLGPPGEEWAVLPGDLKWSIELSEWNWCGCSKGQTTEEGAFVDLDISVKGLGTAQANAGSNKSLSLGGGVNLELSSQTYTDGAWVSMPEGYPKIVMQGSSTIFTFRFPKFSTSSLYDPVLTGLSAAAESSDSSTTADLYSSAQKGARMLLAAVVAMAMTALA
;
A
#
# COMPACT_ATOMS: atom_id res chain seq x y z
N MET A 1 69.51 4.01 41.84
CA MET A 1 68.24 3.26 41.83
C MET A 1 68.09 2.61 40.46
N ALA A 2 67.81 1.31 40.49
CA ALA A 2 67.58 0.31 39.42
C ALA A 2 67.14 0.78 38.01
N LEU A 3 67.33 0.05 36.90
CA LEU A 3 68.15 -1.10 36.45
C LEU A 3 67.74 -1.35 34.96
N ALA A 4 68.68 -1.80 34.10
CA ALA A 4 68.53 -2.62 32.85
C ALA A 4 67.56 -2.17 31.71
N ALA A 5 67.96 -1.90 30.46
CA ALA A 5 68.70 -2.66 29.43
C ALA A 5 67.89 -3.80 28.74
N LEU A 6 67.58 -3.64 27.44
CA LEU A 6 67.80 -4.67 26.40
C LEU A 6 67.56 -4.12 24.98
N ALA A 7 68.60 -4.22 24.17
CA ALA A 7 68.61 -4.05 22.73
C ALA A 7 68.37 -5.39 22.04
N PHE A 8 67.81 -5.37 20.82
CA PHE A 8 68.12 -6.38 19.81
C PHE A 8 68.16 -5.75 18.42
N THR A 9 69.29 -5.96 17.76
CA THR A 9 69.64 -5.55 16.41
C THR A 9 69.72 -6.82 15.56
N CYS A 10 69.24 -6.81 14.32
CA CYS A 10 69.69 -7.66 13.21
C CYS A 10 69.16 -7.03 11.90
N LEU A 11 69.96 -6.37 11.07
CA LEU A 11 71.02 -6.85 10.15
C LEU A 11 70.47 -7.39 8.81
N ALA A 12 70.58 -6.52 7.79
CA ALA A 12 70.87 -6.69 6.35
C ALA A 12 70.45 -7.96 5.57
N VAL A 13 70.04 -7.77 4.30
CA VAL A 13 70.88 -8.02 3.10
C VAL A 13 70.13 -7.61 1.81
N VAL A 14 70.89 -6.97 0.92
CA VAL A 14 70.59 -6.56 -0.46
C VAL A 14 70.66 -7.77 -1.39
N GLY A 15 69.79 -7.84 -2.40
CA GLY A 15 69.87 -8.86 -3.45
C GLY A 15 69.12 -8.47 -4.72
N SER A 16 69.75 -7.66 -5.56
CA SER A 16 69.42 -7.46 -6.98
C SER A 16 69.77 -8.71 -7.80
N ALA A 17 68.90 -9.13 -8.72
CA ALA A 17 69.30 -9.90 -9.89
C ALA A 17 68.33 -9.68 -11.06
N GLN A 18 68.93 -9.63 -12.24
CA GLN A 18 68.46 -9.15 -13.53
C GLN A 18 68.54 -10.32 -14.53
N ALA A 19 67.63 -10.32 -15.52
CA ALA A 19 67.67 -10.97 -16.83
C ALA A 19 67.57 -12.52 -16.94
N ASP A 20 66.56 -12.99 -17.70
CA ASP A 20 66.66 -13.55 -19.06
C ASP A 20 65.30 -14.16 -19.45
N VAL A 21 64.55 -13.59 -20.40
CA VAL A 21 64.58 -13.91 -21.85
C VAL A 21 64.63 -15.42 -22.12
N ASN A 22 63.47 -16.02 -22.43
CA ASN A 22 63.44 -16.91 -23.59
C ASN A 22 62.06 -16.96 -24.25
N SER A 23 62.11 -16.95 -25.58
CA SER A 23 61.00 -16.84 -26.51
C SER A 23 60.38 -18.21 -26.78
N SER A 24 59.07 -18.27 -27.03
CA SER A 24 58.50 -19.33 -27.85
C SER A 24 57.23 -18.85 -28.54
N THR A 25 57.36 -18.74 -29.86
CA THR A 25 56.38 -18.42 -30.90
C THR A 25 55.30 -19.47 -31.09
N THR A 26 54.06 -19.06 -31.37
CA THR A 26 53.23 -19.63 -32.46
C THR A 26 52.01 -18.75 -32.82
N THR A 27 52.10 -18.13 -34.01
CA THR A 27 51.10 -17.98 -35.10
C THR A 27 49.65 -17.49 -34.81
N GLY A 28 49.30 -16.36 -35.46
CA GLY A 28 47.93 -15.81 -35.63
C GLY A 28 46.99 -16.62 -36.57
N PRO A 29 45.91 -16.05 -37.15
CA PRO A 29 45.78 -14.68 -37.70
C PRO A 29 44.66 -13.83 -37.04
N GLU A 30 44.87 -12.53 -36.81
CA GLU A 30 44.50 -11.41 -37.68
C GLU A 30 43.01 -11.34 -38.09
N HIS A 31 42.29 -10.38 -37.49
CA HIS A 31 41.61 -9.32 -38.26
C HIS A 31 41.47 -8.04 -37.43
N THR A 32 41.95 -6.96 -38.02
CA THR A 32 42.13 -5.61 -37.49
C THR A 32 40.92 -4.73 -37.82
N ALA A 33 40.43 -3.95 -36.85
CA ALA A 33 39.91 -2.59 -37.06
C ALA A 33 39.70 -1.89 -35.71
N THR A 34 40.67 -1.07 -35.30
CA THR A 34 40.55 -0.13 -34.19
C THR A 34 40.35 1.26 -34.79
N THR A 35 39.20 1.89 -34.54
CA THR A 35 38.99 3.31 -34.82
C THR A 35 39.14 4.09 -33.53
N THR A 36 40.19 4.90 -33.47
CA THR A 36 40.46 5.86 -32.39
C THR A 36 39.63 7.12 -32.63
N TYR A 37 38.92 7.62 -31.60
CA TYR A 37 38.39 8.99 -31.59
C TYR A 37 38.85 9.69 -30.30
N LEU A 38 39.48 10.86 -30.48
CA LEU A 38 39.88 11.80 -29.43
C LEU A 38 38.67 12.59 -28.92
N PRO A 39 38.62 12.98 -27.63
CA PRO A 39 37.52 13.76 -27.07
C PRO A 39 37.77 15.27 -27.24
N THR A 40 36.71 16.01 -27.57
CA THR A 40 36.66 17.48 -27.41
C THR A 40 35.36 17.88 -26.70
N GLY A 41 35.50 18.71 -25.66
CA GLY A 41 34.49 19.69 -25.24
C GLY A 41 33.46 19.27 -24.17
N PRO A 42 33.24 20.08 -23.12
CA PRO A 42 32.26 19.80 -22.07
C PRO A 42 30.87 20.28 -22.50
N GLY A 43 29.93 19.34 -22.63
CA GLY A 43 28.51 19.61 -22.88
C GLY A 43 27.73 19.60 -21.57
N THR A 44 27.00 20.69 -21.33
CA THR A 44 25.99 20.89 -20.28
C THR A 44 25.04 19.70 -20.11
N THR A 45 24.98 19.17 -18.89
CA THR A 45 23.99 18.17 -18.45
C THR A 45 22.62 18.82 -18.32
N VAL A 46 21.69 18.42 -19.18
CA VAL A 46 20.25 18.70 -19.01
C VAL A 46 19.64 17.55 -18.23
N THR A 47 19.30 17.79 -16.97
CA THR A 47 18.50 16.93 -16.10
C THR A 47 17.03 17.10 -16.43
N GLY A 48 16.52 16.33 -17.40
CA GLY A 48 15.09 16.15 -17.66
C GLY A 48 14.59 14.83 -17.04
N ALA A 49 13.38 14.84 -16.46
CA ALA A 49 12.76 13.63 -15.91
C ALA A 49 12.34 12.66 -17.04
N PRO A 50 12.47 11.33 -16.85
CA PRO A 50 12.13 10.34 -17.86
C PRO A 50 10.60 10.28 -18.12
N PRO A 51 10.16 10.08 -19.39
CA PRO A 51 8.75 10.06 -19.75
C PRO A 51 8.02 8.83 -19.22
N THR A 52 6.72 8.99 -18.91
CA THR A 52 5.80 7.85 -18.72
C THR A 52 5.41 7.34 -20.10
N THR A 53 5.93 6.17 -20.51
CA THR A 53 5.58 5.58 -21.81
C THR A 53 4.34 4.70 -21.67
N THR A 54 3.20 5.22 -22.09
CA THR A 54 2.03 4.38 -22.40
C THR A 54 2.24 3.82 -23.80
N THR A 55 2.71 2.58 -23.90
CA THR A 55 2.73 1.86 -25.18
C THR A 55 1.32 1.37 -25.47
N ALA A 56 0.48 2.24 -26.03
CA ALA A 56 -0.79 1.83 -26.60
C ALA A 56 -0.49 1.00 -27.86
N LEU A 57 -1.07 -0.20 -27.95
CA LEU A 57 -1.07 -0.99 -29.18
C LEU A 57 -1.74 -0.14 -30.28
N THR A 58 -0.96 0.35 -31.24
CA THR A 58 -1.47 1.03 -32.42
C THR A 58 -2.26 0.04 -33.30
N GLU A 59 -3.38 0.48 -33.85
CA GLU A 59 -4.37 -0.33 -34.59
C GLU A 59 -3.83 -1.16 -35.78
N ASP A 60 -2.61 -0.92 -36.25
CA ASP A 60 -2.07 -1.55 -37.46
C ASP A 60 -1.31 -2.87 -37.25
N THR A 61 -1.39 -3.50 -36.07
CA THR A 61 -0.78 -4.82 -35.86
C THR A 61 -1.73 -5.92 -36.37
N PRO A 62 -1.45 -6.63 -37.48
CA PRO A 62 -2.47 -7.35 -38.26
C PRO A 62 -3.07 -8.63 -37.63
N ASN A 63 -2.85 -8.91 -36.34
CA ASN A 63 -3.27 -10.17 -35.72
C ASN A 63 -3.71 -10.06 -34.24
N ALA A 64 -3.78 -8.86 -33.66
CA ALA A 64 -4.21 -8.68 -32.28
C ALA A 64 -5.74 -8.61 -32.18
N THR A 65 -6.41 -9.76 -32.29
CA THR A 65 -7.82 -9.90 -31.89
C THR A 65 -8.01 -9.82 -30.37
N SER A 66 -6.93 -9.71 -29.60
CA SER A 66 -6.98 -9.58 -28.15
C SER A 66 -7.24 -8.13 -27.75
N ARG A 67 -8.36 -7.93 -27.04
CA ARG A 67 -8.72 -6.67 -26.36
C ARG A 67 -7.82 -6.39 -25.15
N THR A 68 -6.91 -7.28 -24.83
CA THR A 68 -6.00 -7.20 -23.68
C THR A 68 -4.98 -6.09 -23.89
N LYS A 69 -4.97 -5.11 -22.99
CA LYS A 69 -3.97 -4.05 -22.91
C LYS A 69 -3.07 -4.28 -21.72
N VAL A 70 -1.80 -3.89 -21.88
CA VAL A 70 -0.79 -3.88 -20.82
C VAL A 70 -0.36 -2.44 -20.64
N ASP A 71 -0.61 -1.87 -19.47
CA ASP A 71 -0.21 -0.50 -19.14
C ASP A 71 0.87 -0.49 -18.05
N ILE A 72 2.08 -0.10 -18.44
CA ILE A 72 3.26 -0.05 -17.58
C ILE A 72 3.26 1.30 -16.83
N MET A 73 3.22 1.24 -15.51
CA MET A 73 3.02 2.39 -14.64
C MET A 73 4.35 2.96 -14.14
N GLY A 74 5.01 3.71 -15.01
CA GLY A 74 6.29 4.36 -14.72
C GLY A 74 7.42 3.34 -14.50
N GLN A 75 8.44 3.72 -13.74
CA GLN A 75 9.63 2.90 -13.51
C GLN A 75 9.51 2.03 -12.24
N SER A 76 8.30 1.81 -11.70
CA SER A 76 8.16 1.15 -10.39
C SER A 76 8.10 -0.38 -10.44
N GLY A 77 8.38 -1.00 -11.60
CA GLY A 77 8.15 -2.44 -11.79
C GLY A 77 6.65 -2.81 -11.72
N LYS A 78 5.78 -1.84 -11.99
CA LYS A 78 4.33 -1.94 -11.86
C LYS A 78 3.66 -1.90 -13.22
N PHE A 79 2.71 -2.79 -13.45
CA PHE A 79 1.90 -2.77 -14.67
C PHE A 79 0.49 -3.28 -14.41
N THR A 80 -0.45 -2.88 -15.25
CA THR A 80 -1.86 -3.32 -15.18
C THR A 80 -2.22 -3.99 -16.49
N VAL A 81 -2.81 -5.18 -16.40
CA VAL A 81 -3.36 -5.93 -17.52
C VAL A 81 -4.87 -5.81 -17.47
N TYR A 82 -5.52 -5.43 -18.57
CA TYR A 82 -6.97 -5.28 -18.60
C TYR A 82 -7.56 -5.53 -19.98
N ASP A 83 -8.83 -5.93 -20.03
CA ASP A 83 -9.61 -5.90 -21.26
C ASP A 83 -10.01 -4.44 -21.55
N GLU A 84 -9.75 -3.97 -22.77
CA GLU A 84 -10.02 -2.60 -23.21
C GLU A 84 -11.48 -2.18 -23.02
N ARG A 85 -12.45 -3.10 -23.19
CA ARG A 85 -13.88 -2.79 -23.02
C ARG A 85 -14.26 -2.62 -21.56
N SER A 86 -13.67 -3.44 -20.69
CA SER A 86 -13.91 -3.36 -19.24
C SER A 86 -13.15 -2.20 -18.59
N GLY A 87 -12.22 -1.58 -19.33
CA GLY A 87 -11.41 -0.46 -18.89
C GLY A 87 -10.36 -0.85 -17.86
N LYS A 88 -9.39 0.04 -17.66
CA LYS A 88 -8.25 -0.17 -16.74
C LYS A 88 -8.68 -0.42 -15.28
N GLY A 89 -9.83 0.11 -14.87
CA GLY A 89 -10.37 -0.08 -13.52
C GLY A 89 -10.71 -1.53 -13.19
N SER A 90 -10.96 -2.36 -14.21
CA SER A 90 -11.22 -3.79 -14.09
C SER A 90 -9.96 -4.64 -14.34
N GLY A 91 -8.78 -4.01 -14.33
CA GLY A 91 -7.52 -4.67 -14.61
C GLY A 91 -6.92 -5.40 -13.42
N ILE A 92 -6.07 -6.39 -13.72
CA ILE A 92 -5.20 -7.03 -12.76
C ILE A 92 -3.91 -6.23 -12.70
N GLN A 93 -3.56 -5.79 -11.50
CA GLN A 93 -2.37 -5.00 -11.28
C GLN A 93 -1.27 -5.85 -10.66
N LEU A 94 -0.11 -5.86 -11.30
CA LEU A 94 1.09 -6.52 -10.83
C LEU A 94 2.09 -5.45 -10.39
N THR A 95 2.68 -5.62 -9.22
CA THR A 95 3.70 -4.73 -8.66
C THR A 95 4.85 -5.57 -8.15
N MET A 96 6.05 -5.39 -8.71
CA MET A 96 7.25 -5.96 -8.11
C MET A 96 7.49 -5.26 -6.77
N ASP A 97 7.48 -6.05 -5.70
CA ASP A 97 7.50 -5.52 -4.34
C ASP A 97 8.93 -5.54 -3.80
N ALA A 98 9.49 -6.71 -3.52
CA ALA A 98 10.83 -6.83 -2.95
C ALA A 98 11.65 -7.92 -3.62
N LEU A 99 12.97 -7.81 -3.51
CA LEU A 99 13.90 -8.84 -3.97
C LEU A 99 14.98 -9.03 -2.90
N ARG A 100 15.27 -10.28 -2.52
CA ARG A 100 16.22 -10.62 -1.45
C ARG A 100 17.02 -11.86 -1.81
N GLU A 101 18.33 -11.81 -1.68
CA GLU A 101 19.15 -13.01 -1.63
C GLU A 101 19.05 -13.67 -0.25
N VAL A 102 18.86 -14.99 -0.22
CA VAL A 102 18.69 -15.77 1.01
C VAL A 102 19.60 -17.01 1.01
N ASP A 103 20.01 -17.46 2.20
CA ASP A 103 20.77 -18.68 2.39
C ASP A 103 19.90 -19.95 2.28
N ALA A 104 20.50 -21.12 2.55
CA ALA A 104 19.82 -22.42 2.48
C ALA A 104 18.62 -22.54 3.44
N ASP A 105 18.65 -21.82 4.56
CA ASP A 105 17.60 -21.80 5.58
C ASP A 105 16.52 -20.75 5.28
N GLY A 106 16.70 -19.95 4.22
CA GLY A 106 15.80 -18.86 3.85
C GLY A 106 16.04 -17.56 4.63
N THR A 107 17.17 -17.44 5.32
CA THR A 107 17.58 -16.20 6.00
C THR A 107 18.20 -15.24 4.99
N SER A 108 17.84 -13.95 5.03
CA SER A 108 18.41 -12.96 4.11
C SER A 108 19.91 -12.76 4.34
N VAL A 109 20.67 -12.79 3.25
CA VAL A 109 22.12 -12.56 3.21
C VAL A 109 22.45 -11.29 2.43
N GLY A 110 23.63 -10.72 2.65
CA GLY A 110 24.06 -9.50 1.95
C GLY A 110 23.16 -8.29 2.22
N ALA A 111 22.42 -8.29 3.34
CA ALA A 111 21.55 -7.18 3.73
C ALA A 111 22.32 -5.95 4.26
N SER A 112 23.63 -6.12 4.49
CA SER A 112 24.54 -5.10 5.01
C SER A 112 25.78 -4.95 4.13
N GLY A 113 26.58 -3.91 4.37
CA GLY A 113 27.76 -3.59 3.56
C GLY A 113 27.50 -2.56 2.45
N SER A 114 28.53 -2.30 1.66
CA SER A 114 28.49 -1.34 0.54
C SER A 114 27.75 -1.89 -0.68
N VAL A 115 27.71 -3.21 -0.84
CA VAL A 115 26.94 -3.91 -1.87
C VAL A 115 25.85 -4.68 -1.14
N LYS A 116 24.59 -4.29 -1.37
CA LYS A 116 23.44 -4.97 -0.79
C LYS A 116 22.84 -5.92 -1.80
N HIS A 117 22.54 -7.13 -1.37
CA HIS A 117 21.91 -8.19 -2.16
C HIS A 117 20.38 -8.23 -1.97
N SER A 118 19.81 -7.09 -1.57
CA SER A 118 18.38 -6.95 -1.38
C SER A 118 17.90 -5.53 -1.67
N ILE A 119 16.67 -5.46 -2.18
CA ILE A 119 15.88 -4.25 -2.31
C ILE A 119 14.50 -4.53 -1.72
N ASN A 120 14.01 -3.58 -0.90
CA ASN A 120 12.70 -3.70 -0.28
C ASN A 120 11.58 -3.11 -1.16
N THR A 121 11.96 -2.44 -2.25
CA THR A 121 11.03 -1.84 -3.20
C THR A 121 11.70 -1.69 -4.57
N PHE A 122 10.94 -1.91 -5.64
CA PHE A 122 11.33 -1.58 -7.01
C PHE A 122 11.03 -0.12 -7.39
N ALA A 123 10.41 0.67 -6.51
CA ALA A 123 10.00 2.04 -6.81
C ALA A 123 11.14 2.97 -7.26
N ALA A 124 12.37 2.68 -6.82
CA ALA A 124 13.56 3.47 -7.16
C ALA A 124 14.40 2.87 -8.31
N GLN A 125 13.93 1.79 -8.95
CA GLN A 125 14.66 1.14 -10.04
C GLN A 125 14.31 1.81 -11.38
N ASP A 126 15.29 2.00 -12.26
CA ASP A 126 15.05 2.53 -13.59
C ASP A 126 14.79 1.39 -14.58
N PHE A 127 13.52 1.21 -14.96
CA PHE A 127 13.18 0.23 -16.00
C PHE A 127 13.33 0.83 -17.40
N SER A 128 14.03 0.09 -18.26
CA SER A 128 14.03 0.29 -19.71
C SER A 128 12.94 -0.58 -20.32
N ILE A 129 12.03 0.04 -21.07
CA ILE A 129 10.92 -0.64 -21.75
C ILE A 129 11.26 -0.74 -23.24
N ALA A 130 11.22 -1.94 -23.78
CA ALA A 130 11.40 -2.19 -25.20
C ALA A 130 10.07 -2.04 -25.96
N ASP A 131 10.16 -1.78 -27.26
CA ASP A 131 9.00 -1.80 -28.14
C ASP A 131 8.35 -3.19 -28.17
N ALA A 132 7.05 -3.21 -28.48
CA ALA A 132 6.33 -4.47 -28.62
C ALA A 132 6.79 -5.23 -29.88
N GLU A 133 6.95 -6.54 -29.77
CA GLU A 133 7.37 -7.40 -30.88
C GLU A 133 6.52 -8.66 -30.99
N ASP A 134 6.20 -9.10 -32.20
CA ASP A 134 5.54 -10.38 -32.46
C ASP A 134 6.52 -11.54 -32.25
N VAL A 135 6.13 -12.52 -31.46
CA VAL A 135 6.93 -13.71 -31.12
C VAL A 135 6.11 -14.98 -31.22
N THR A 136 6.78 -16.14 -31.17
CA THR A 136 6.12 -17.44 -30.99
C THR A 136 6.64 -18.12 -29.73
N LEU A 137 5.73 -18.71 -28.96
CA LEU A 137 5.99 -19.28 -27.65
C LEU A 137 5.86 -20.80 -27.62
N GLY A 138 6.75 -21.41 -26.84
CA GLY A 138 6.76 -22.85 -26.56
C GLY A 138 7.02 -23.73 -27.78
N ASN A 139 7.04 -25.04 -27.55
CA ASN A 139 7.29 -26.04 -28.60
C ASN A 139 6.16 -26.11 -29.64
N ARG A 140 5.01 -25.50 -29.36
CA ARG A 140 3.83 -25.49 -30.23
C ARG A 140 3.69 -24.20 -31.05
N GLN A 141 4.69 -23.31 -31.00
CA GLN A 141 4.73 -22.07 -31.79
C GLN A 141 3.48 -21.19 -31.61
N VAL A 142 3.05 -20.99 -30.37
CA VAL A 142 1.88 -20.14 -30.05
C VAL A 142 2.22 -18.68 -30.33
N PRO A 143 1.62 -18.01 -31.34
CA PRO A 143 1.90 -16.60 -31.61
C PRO A 143 1.46 -15.73 -30.44
N ALA A 144 2.28 -14.75 -30.10
CA ALA A 144 2.03 -13.80 -29.03
C ALA A 144 2.68 -12.45 -29.33
N LEU A 145 2.17 -11.40 -28.71
CA LEU A 145 2.81 -10.09 -28.69
C LEU A 145 3.61 -9.94 -27.40
N LYS A 146 4.91 -9.70 -27.50
CA LYS A 146 5.83 -9.55 -26.37
C LYS A 146 6.13 -8.08 -26.10
N ILE A 147 6.10 -7.70 -24.83
CA ILE A 147 6.55 -6.40 -24.32
C ILE A 147 7.58 -6.70 -23.24
N SER A 148 8.81 -6.22 -23.44
CA SER A 148 9.92 -6.49 -22.52
C SER A 148 10.25 -5.25 -21.71
N PHE A 149 10.52 -5.41 -20.42
CA PHE A 149 11.11 -4.35 -19.62
C PHE A 149 12.16 -4.92 -18.68
N SER A 150 13.23 -4.17 -18.47
CA SER A 150 14.40 -4.64 -17.72
C SER A 150 14.98 -3.54 -16.84
N SER A 151 15.59 -3.93 -15.73
CA SER A 151 16.32 -3.03 -14.84
C SER A 151 17.61 -3.72 -14.38
N SER A 152 18.66 -2.94 -14.20
CA SER A 152 19.81 -3.39 -13.41
C SER A 152 19.44 -3.26 -11.93
N ILE A 153 19.75 -4.29 -11.14
CA ILE A 153 19.58 -4.27 -9.68
C ILE A 153 20.93 -3.90 -9.09
N SER A 154 21.17 -2.59 -8.91
CA SER A 154 22.45 -2.08 -8.42
C SER A 154 23.63 -2.68 -9.22
N THR A 155 24.65 -3.19 -8.54
CA THR A 155 25.77 -3.95 -9.11
C THR A 155 25.63 -5.46 -8.90
N ILE A 156 24.47 -5.95 -8.42
CA ILE A 156 24.30 -7.35 -8.03
C ILE A 156 23.65 -8.21 -9.12
N GLY A 157 22.96 -7.62 -10.10
CA GLY A 157 22.43 -8.39 -11.22
C GLY A 157 21.43 -7.61 -12.06
N LYS A 158 20.68 -8.32 -12.90
CA LYS A 158 19.65 -7.77 -13.77
C LYS A 158 18.34 -8.52 -13.59
N ILE A 159 17.25 -7.79 -13.71
CA ILE A 159 15.90 -8.36 -13.85
C ILE A 159 15.35 -7.99 -15.22
N ARG A 160 14.75 -8.96 -15.90
CA ARG A 160 13.93 -8.75 -17.10
C ARG A 160 12.56 -9.36 -16.88
N VAL A 161 11.53 -8.62 -17.26
CA VAL A 161 10.17 -9.13 -17.31
C VAL A 161 9.65 -8.99 -18.73
N ASP A 162 9.35 -10.14 -19.32
CA ASP A 162 8.75 -10.23 -20.64
C ASP A 162 7.27 -10.56 -20.46
N THR A 163 6.39 -9.67 -20.92
CA THR A 163 4.94 -9.86 -20.88
C THR A 163 4.44 -10.24 -22.27
N TYR A 164 3.69 -11.32 -22.37
CA TYR A 164 3.18 -11.89 -23.61
C TYR A 164 1.66 -11.87 -23.63
N VAL A 165 1.06 -11.20 -24.61
CA VAL A 165 -0.37 -11.29 -24.90
C VAL A 165 -0.58 -12.39 -25.94
N ILE A 166 -1.32 -13.43 -25.56
CA ILE A 166 -1.49 -14.63 -26.38
C ILE A 166 -2.40 -14.35 -27.58
N GLY A 167 -1.93 -14.67 -28.79
CA GLY A 167 -2.64 -14.44 -30.04
C GLY A 167 -3.52 -15.61 -30.48
N THR A 168 -3.11 -16.86 -30.21
CA THR A 168 -3.90 -18.06 -30.52
C THR A 168 -3.97 -19.01 -29.34
N SER A 169 -4.97 -19.89 -29.31
CA SER A 169 -5.03 -20.92 -28.28
C SER A 169 -3.85 -21.90 -28.37
N GLY A 170 -3.45 -22.46 -27.22
CA GLY A 170 -2.29 -23.35 -27.14
C GLY A 170 -2.10 -23.93 -25.75
N LEU A 171 -0.95 -24.59 -25.55
CA LEU A 171 -0.47 -25.00 -24.23
C LEU A 171 0.84 -24.26 -23.95
N LEU A 172 0.95 -23.66 -22.77
CA LEU A 172 2.17 -22.96 -22.30
C LEU A 172 2.51 -23.42 -20.88
N GLY A 173 3.79 -23.48 -20.56
CA GLY A 173 4.30 -23.87 -19.24
C GLY A 173 5.52 -24.78 -19.33
N PRO A 174 6.15 -25.11 -18.18
CA PRO A 174 7.22 -26.09 -18.14
C PRO A 174 6.76 -27.50 -18.50
N PRO A 175 7.70 -28.40 -18.87
CA PRO A 175 7.40 -29.81 -19.09
C PRO A 175 6.69 -30.45 -17.88
N GLY A 176 5.49 -30.98 -18.12
CA GLY A 176 4.66 -31.62 -17.08
C GLY A 176 3.76 -30.65 -16.30
N GLU A 177 3.86 -29.35 -16.54
CA GLU A 177 3.02 -28.30 -15.94
C GLU A 177 2.58 -27.32 -17.04
N GLU A 178 1.83 -27.83 -18.02
CA GLU A 178 1.33 -27.02 -19.14
C GLU A 178 -0.15 -26.64 -18.91
N TRP A 179 -0.50 -25.39 -19.22
CA TRP A 179 -1.86 -24.87 -19.12
C TRP A 179 -2.42 -24.50 -20.47
N ALA A 180 -3.73 -24.71 -20.64
CA ALA A 180 -4.45 -24.23 -21.79
C ALA A 180 -4.55 -22.70 -21.74
N VAL A 181 -4.13 -22.07 -22.84
CA VAL A 181 -4.28 -20.63 -23.04
C VAL A 181 -5.20 -20.37 -24.23
N LEU A 182 -5.93 -19.27 -24.16
CA LEU A 182 -6.81 -18.76 -25.20
C LEU A 182 -6.27 -17.41 -25.73
N PRO A 183 -6.70 -16.97 -26.93
CA PRO A 183 -6.42 -15.61 -27.38
C PRO A 183 -6.81 -14.61 -26.28
N GLY A 184 -5.95 -13.64 -26.01
CA GLY A 184 -6.11 -12.60 -24.98
C GLY A 184 -5.71 -13.00 -23.56
N ASP A 185 -5.43 -14.27 -23.28
CA ASP A 185 -4.72 -14.65 -22.07
C ASP A 185 -3.32 -14.00 -22.04
N LEU A 186 -2.71 -13.99 -20.86
CA LEU A 186 -1.43 -13.34 -20.66
C LEU A 186 -0.44 -14.28 -19.98
N LYS A 187 0.80 -14.27 -20.45
CA LYS A 187 1.94 -14.90 -19.78
C LYS A 187 2.93 -13.81 -19.43
N TRP A 188 3.60 -13.90 -18.29
CA TRP A 188 4.80 -13.10 -18.06
C TRP A 188 5.94 -14.01 -17.62
N SER A 189 7.13 -13.66 -18.06
CA SER A 189 8.37 -14.36 -17.77
C SER A 189 9.26 -13.43 -16.98
N ILE A 190 9.77 -13.88 -15.86
CA ILE A 190 10.70 -13.16 -15.00
C ILE A 190 12.04 -13.85 -15.14
N GLU A 191 13.05 -13.13 -15.63
CA GLU A 191 14.43 -13.61 -15.71
C GLU A 191 15.31 -12.80 -14.77
N LEU A 192 16.05 -13.51 -13.92
CA LEU A 192 17.19 -12.97 -13.17
C LEU A 192 18.48 -13.41 -13.87
N SER A 193 19.38 -12.47 -14.15
CA SER A 193 20.63 -12.75 -14.87
C SER A 193 21.77 -11.87 -14.37
N GLU A 194 23.00 -12.22 -14.77
CA GLU A 194 24.23 -11.50 -14.37
C GLU A 194 24.37 -11.35 -12.85
N TRP A 195 23.91 -12.37 -12.10
CA TRP A 195 23.80 -12.28 -10.65
C TRP A 195 25.13 -12.52 -9.96
N ASN A 196 25.61 -11.51 -9.24
CA ASN A 196 26.74 -11.59 -8.34
C ASN A 196 26.24 -12.07 -6.99
N TRP A 197 26.37 -13.37 -6.71
CA TRP A 197 25.98 -13.96 -5.43
C TRP A 197 26.83 -13.44 -4.28
N CYS A 198 26.23 -13.25 -3.10
CA CYS A 198 26.95 -12.93 -1.87
C CYS A 198 27.84 -14.13 -1.52
N GLY A 199 29.15 -13.89 -1.60
CA GLY A 199 30.18 -14.56 -0.81
C GLY A 199 30.78 -13.55 0.18
N CYS A 200 29.90 -12.80 0.84
CA CYS A 200 30.20 -11.62 1.61
C CYS A 200 30.33 -11.96 3.11
N SER A 201 30.81 -11.02 3.94
CA SER A 201 30.95 -11.26 5.38
C SER A 201 30.23 -10.19 6.19
N LYS A 202 29.39 -10.63 7.12
CA LYS A 202 28.75 -9.77 8.12
C LYS A 202 29.47 -9.94 9.46
N GLY A 203 30.41 -9.04 9.73
CA GLY A 203 31.32 -9.18 10.86
C GLY A 203 32.28 -10.35 10.65
N GLN A 204 32.21 -11.37 11.52
CA GLN A 204 33.03 -12.59 11.42
C GLN A 204 32.28 -13.75 10.76
N THR A 205 31.03 -13.56 10.37
CA THR A 205 30.22 -14.60 9.73
C THR A 205 30.29 -14.44 8.22
N THR A 206 30.75 -15.48 7.53
CA THR A 206 30.59 -15.58 6.07
C THR A 206 29.13 -15.85 5.76
N GLU A 207 28.54 -15.02 4.91
CA GLU A 207 27.21 -15.20 4.37
C GLU A 207 27.34 -15.75 2.96
N GLU A 208 26.55 -16.77 2.63
CA GLU A 208 26.47 -17.37 1.30
C GLU A 208 25.02 -17.45 0.85
N GLY A 209 24.72 -16.86 -0.31
CA GLY A 209 23.40 -17.02 -0.92
C GLY A 209 23.22 -18.38 -1.58
N ALA A 210 22.04 -18.95 -1.36
CA ALA A 210 21.55 -20.18 -1.98
C ALA A 210 20.35 -19.93 -2.91
N PHE A 211 19.58 -18.88 -2.65
CA PHE A 211 18.41 -18.53 -3.46
C PHE A 211 18.22 -17.02 -3.60
N VAL A 212 17.41 -16.60 -4.58
CA VAL A 212 16.83 -15.26 -4.65
C VAL A 212 15.32 -15.36 -4.48
N ASP A 213 14.79 -14.66 -3.48
CA ASP A 213 13.36 -14.48 -3.26
C ASP A 213 12.89 -13.18 -3.95
N LEU A 214 11.94 -13.29 -4.87
CA LEU A 214 11.26 -12.16 -5.50
C LEU A 214 9.79 -12.12 -5.06
N ASP A 215 9.41 -11.03 -4.40
CA ASP A 215 8.02 -10.75 -4.04
C ASP A 215 7.33 -9.96 -5.16
N ILE A 216 6.17 -10.46 -5.59
CA ILE A 216 5.27 -9.74 -6.50
C ILE A 216 3.91 -9.62 -5.82
N SER A 217 3.45 -8.39 -5.65
CA SER A 217 2.09 -8.09 -5.24
C SER A 217 1.18 -8.11 -6.46
N VAL A 218 0.17 -8.99 -6.44
CA VAL A 218 -0.92 -8.99 -7.42
C VAL A 218 -2.20 -8.51 -6.75
N LYS A 219 -2.83 -7.52 -7.35
CA LYS A 219 -4.16 -7.04 -6.98
C LYS A 219 -5.15 -7.45 -8.07
N GLY A 220 -5.99 -8.44 -7.73
CA GLY A 220 -7.05 -8.95 -8.58
C GLY A 220 -8.34 -8.14 -8.48
N LEU A 221 -9.37 -8.63 -9.19
CA LEU A 221 -10.74 -8.09 -9.18
C LEU A 221 -11.54 -8.50 -7.93
N GLY A 222 -11.08 -9.54 -7.23
CA GLY A 222 -11.66 -10.01 -5.98
C GLY A 222 -10.58 -10.47 -4.99
N THR A 223 -11.02 -10.97 -3.83
CA THR A 223 -10.12 -11.66 -2.90
C THR A 223 -9.60 -12.93 -3.55
N ALA A 224 -8.29 -13.12 -3.60
CA ALA A 224 -7.72 -14.31 -4.20
C ALA A 224 -8.13 -15.57 -3.42
N GLN A 225 -8.47 -16.64 -4.14
CA GLN A 225 -8.91 -17.91 -3.57
C GLN A 225 -8.20 -19.06 -4.27
N ALA A 226 -7.58 -19.95 -3.49
CA ALA A 226 -6.98 -21.16 -4.01
C ALA A 226 -8.08 -22.05 -4.61
N ASN A 227 -7.90 -22.48 -5.87
CA ASN A 227 -8.84 -23.39 -6.49
C ASN A 227 -8.75 -24.76 -5.80
N THR A 228 -9.90 -25.32 -5.41
CA THR A 228 -9.99 -26.57 -4.66
C THR A 228 -9.35 -27.71 -5.44
N GLY A 229 -8.17 -28.18 -5.00
CA GLY A 229 -7.50 -29.36 -5.58
C GLY A 229 -6.11 -29.12 -6.18
N SER A 230 -5.63 -27.88 -6.30
CA SER A 230 -4.21 -27.61 -6.57
C SER A 230 -3.78 -26.25 -6.04
N ASN A 231 -2.60 -26.18 -5.42
CA ASN A 231 -1.95 -24.91 -5.04
C ASN A 231 -1.35 -24.16 -6.25
N LYS A 232 -1.61 -24.63 -7.47
CA LYS A 232 -1.04 -24.13 -8.72
C LYS A 232 -1.99 -23.23 -9.50
N SER A 233 -3.28 -23.23 -9.18
CA SER A 233 -4.28 -22.35 -9.80
C SER A 233 -4.95 -21.51 -8.73
N LEU A 234 -4.86 -20.19 -8.87
CA LEU A 234 -5.40 -19.24 -7.92
C LEU A 234 -6.40 -18.33 -8.64
N SER A 235 -7.66 -18.35 -8.21
CA SER A 235 -8.65 -17.38 -8.69
C SER A 235 -8.31 -15.99 -8.16
N LEU A 236 -8.22 -15.01 -9.06
CA LEU A 236 -8.01 -13.59 -8.72
C LEU A 236 -9.34 -12.79 -8.74
N GLY A 237 -10.47 -13.49 -8.83
CA GLY A 237 -11.80 -12.90 -9.02
C GLY A 237 -12.11 -12.59 -10.49
N GLY A 238 -13.39 -12.32 -10.78
CA GLY A 238 -13.85 -11.98 -12.13
C GLY A 238 -13.64 -13.10 -13.17
N GLY A 239 -13.48 -14.35 -12.75
CA GLY A 239 -13.21 -15.47 -13.67
C GLY A 239 -11.77 -15.56 -14.18
N VAL A 240 -10.86 -14.73 -13.65
CA VAL A 240 -9.44 -14.79 -14.00
C VAL A 240 -8.69 -15.70 -13.02
N ASN A 241 -7.88 -16.61 -13.55
CA ASN A 241 -7.02 -17.50 -12.77
C ASN A 241 -5.54 -17.21 -13.05
N LEU A 242 -4.74 -17.25 -11.99
CA LEU A 242 -3.29 -17.25 -12.04
C LEU A 242 -2.78 -18.68 -11.88
N GLU A 243 -2.16 -19.17 -12.94
CA GLU A 243 -1.52 -20.48 -13.05
C GLU A 243 -0.03 -20.36 -12.74
N LEU A 244 0.42 -21.14 -11.76
CA LEU A 244 1.74 -21.09 -11.15
C LEU A 244 2.47 -22.41 -11.33
N SER A 245 3.73 -22.34 -11.78
CA SER A 245 4.62 -23.50 -11.82
C SER A 245 5.33 -23.72 -10.49
N SER A 246 5.70 -24.97 -10.20
CA SER A 246 6.70 -25.31 -9.17
C SER A 246 8.13 -25.45 -9.71
N GLN A 247 8.40 -24.99 -10.95
CA GLN A 247 9.69 -25.11 -11.63
C GLN A 247 10.21 -23.75 -12.12
N THR A 248 11.54 -23.64 -12.21
CA THR A 248 12.27 -22.53 -12.83
C THR A 248 13.17 -23.09 -13.93
N TYR A 249 13.40 -22.34 -15.00
CA TYR A 249 14.39 -22.68 -16.02
C TYR A 249 15.73 -22.04 -15.62
N THR A 250 16.62 -22.83 -15.03
CA THR A 250 17.89 -22.39 -14.46
C THR A 250 19.05 -22.99 -15.24
N ASP A 251 19.93 -22.13 -15.77
CA ASP A 251 21.15 -22.53 -16.48
C ASP A 251 20.93 -23.61 -17.56
N GLY A 252 19.84 -23.49 -18.32
CA GLY A 252 19.50 -24.39 -19.42
C GLY A 252 18.67 -25.62 -19.04
N ALA A 253 18.30 -25.78 -17.76
CA ALA A 253 17.51 -26.91 -17.27
C ALA A 253 16.29 -26.48 -16.44
N TRP A 254 15.20 -27.25 -16.51
CA TRP A 254 14.07 -27.08 -15.59
C TRP A 254 14.39 -27.70 -14.23
N VAL A 255 14.31 -26.88 -13.18
CA VAL A 255 14.61 -27.26 -11.80
C VAL A 255 13.42 -26.93 -10.92
N SER A 256 13.03 -27.85 -10.04
CA SER A 256 11.98 -27.59 -9.04
C SER A 256 12.41 -26.52 -8.05
N MET A 257 11.51 -25.58 -7.76
CA MET A 257 11.68 -24.67 -6.64
C MET A 257 11.69 -25.44 -5.31
N PRO A 258 12.28 -24.88 -4.24
CA PRO A 258 12.19 -25.47 -2.90
C PRO A 258 10.74 -25.71 -2.46
N GLU A 259 10.55 -26.71 -1.59
CA GLU A 259 9.23 -27.05 -1.06
C GLU A 259 8.56 -25.81 -0.42
N GLY A 260 7.27 -25.63 -0.67
CA GLY A 260 6.50 -24.46 -0.22
C GLY A 260 6.54 -23.26 -1.16
N TYR A 261 7.25 -23.34 -2.29
CA TYR A 261 7.30 -22.29 -3.31
C TYR A 261 6.58 -22.66 -4.62
N PRO A 262 5.91 -21.70 -5.29
CA PRO A 262 5.81 -20.28 -4.93
C PRO A 262 4.97 -20.10 -3.66
N LYS A 263 5.42 -19.20 -2.78
CA LYS A 263 4.76 -18.95 -1.49
C LYS A 263 3.72 -17.84 -1.69
N ILE A 264 2.51 -18.07 -1.18
CA ILE A 264 1.37 -17.17 -1.36
C ILE A 264 0.97 -16.60 0.01
N VAL A 265 0.92 -15.27 0.13
CA VAL A 265 0.52 -14.57 1.36
C VAL A 265 -0.55 -13.53 1.02
N MET A 266 -1.71 -13.62 1.67
CA MET A 266 -2.76 -12.61 1.54
C MET A 266 -2.42 -11.38 2.40
N GLN A 267 -2.44 -10.18 1.80
CA GLN A 267 -2.20 -8.91 2.47
C GLN A 267 -3.28 -7.90 2.09
N GLY A 268 -4.34 -7.83 2.90
CA GLY A 268 -5.49 -6.96 2.64
C GLY A 268 -6.17 -7.30 1.31
N SER A 269 -6.25 -6.32 0.39
CA SER A 269 -6.82 -6.51 -0.96
C SER A 269 -5.84 -7.09 -1.98
N SER A 270 -4.58 -7.33 -1.58
CA SER A 270 -3.51 -7.78 -2.46
C SER A 270 -3.05 -9.18 -2.03
N THR A 271 -2.46 -9.90 -2.98
CA THR A 271 -1.81 -11.20 -2.74
C THR A 271 -0.35 -11.07 -3.08
N ILE A 272 0.53 -11.38 -2.13
CA ILE A 272 1.98 -11.42 -2.36
C ILE A 272 2.38 -12.84 -2.74
N PHE A 273 3.09 -12.95 -3.87
CA PHE A 273 3.73 -14.16 -4.32
C PHE A 273 5.23 -14.02 -4.13
N THR A 274 5.83 -14.90 -3.36
CA THR A 274 7.29 -15.03 -3.30
C THR A 274 7.72 -16.16 -4.20
N PHE A 275 8.52 -15.83 -5.22
CA PHE A 275 9.18 -16.78 -6.11
C PHE A 275 10.61 -16.99 -5.66
N ARG A 276 11.01 -18.25 -5.44
CA ARG A 276 12.35 -18.60 -4.95
C ARG A 276 13.18 -19.21 -6.07
N PHE A 277 14.09 -18.43 -6.63
CA PHE A 277 14.99 -18.83 -7.70
C PHE A 277 16.22 -19.55 -7.10
N PRO A 278 16.55 -20.78 -7.54
CA PRO A 278 17.75 -21.48 -7.09
C PRO A 278 19.03 -20.77 -7.56
N LYS A 279 20.15 -21.04 -6.88
CA LYS A 279 21.47 -20.53 -7.29
C LYS A 279 21.76 -20.84 -8.76
N PHE A 280 22.16 -19.82 -9.52
CA PHE A 280 22.40 -19.91 -10.96
C PHE A 280 23.70 -19.21 -11.36
N SER A 281 24.29 -19.63 -12.48
CA SER A 281 25.54 -19.12 -13.03
C SER A 281 25.33 -18.16 -14.19
N THR A 282 24.26 -18.35 -14.97
CA THR A 282 23.92 -17.52 -16.14
C THR A 282 22.61 -16.79 -15.90
N SER A 283 21.52 -17.54 -15.75
CA SER A 283 20.20 -16.97 -15.46
C SER A 283 19.23 -18.01 -14.89
N SER A 284 18.17 -17.50 -14.27
CA SER A 284 17.03 -18.29 -13.84
C SER A 284 15.73 -17.59 -14.26
N LEU A 285 14.82 -18.35 -14.87
CA LEU A 285 13.59 -17.86 -15.47
C LEU A 285 12.35 -18.54 -14.85
N TYR A 286 11.32 -17.75 -14.56
CA TYR A 286 10.04 -18.19 -14.02
C TYR A 286 8.86 -17.62 -14.81
N ASP A 287 7.80 -18.41 -14.98
CA ASP A 287 6.97 -18.35 -16.19
C ASP A 287 5.44 -18.45 -15.95
N PRO A 288 4.84 -17.64 -15.06
CA PRO A 288 3.41 -17.70 -14.73
C PRO A 288 2.47 -17.33 -15.88
N VAL A 289 1.22 -17.80 -15.79
CA VAL A 289 0.17 -17.57 -16.80
C VAL A 289 -1.11 -17.07 -16.14
N LEU A 290 -1.71 -16.01 -16.69
CA LEU A 290 -3.06 -15.53 -16.37
C LEU A 290 -4.03 -16.02 -17.45
N THR A 291 -5.04 -16.78 -17.05
CA THR A 291 -6.09 -17.30 -17.92
C THR A 291 -7.45 -16.68 -17.58
N GLY A 292 -8.33 -16.55 -18.57
CA GLY A 292 -9.71 -16.11 -18.35
C GLY A 292 -9.90 -14.59 -18.40
N LEU A 293 -8.90 -13.83 -18.86
CA LEU A 293 -8.99 -12.37 -19.02
C LEU A 293 -10.16 -11.96 -19.94
N ASN A 294 -10.45 -12.75 -20.96
CA ASN A 294 -11.55 -12.49 -21.89
C ASN A 294 -12.93 -12.94 -21.38
N ALA A 295 -12.98 -13.95 -20.49
CA ALA A 295 -14.24 -14.43 -19.92
C ALA A 295 -14.80 -13.44 -18.88
N ALA A 296 -13.91 -12.71 -18.19
CA ALA A 296 -14.25 -11.68 -17.21
C ALA A 296 -15.17 -10.59 -17.79
N ALA A 297 -14.97 -10.24 -19.07
CA ALA A 297 -15.70 -9.16 -19.73
C ALA A 297 -17.13 -9.54 -20.16
N GLU A 298 -17.44 -10.83 -20.30
CA GLU A 298 -18.76 -11.28 -20.80
C GLU A 298 -19.74 -11.62 -19.66
N SER A 299 -19.26 -11.72 -18.42
CA SER A 299 -20.08 -12.13 -17.28
C SER A 299 -20.89 -10.99 -16.64
N SER A 300 -20.69 -9.72 -17.02
CA SER A 300 -21.32 -8.59 -16.33
C SER A 300 -22.66 -8.13 -16.90
N ASP A 301 -23.17 -8.74 -17.98
CA ASP A 301 -24.31 -8.16 -18.75
C ASP A 301 -25.51 -9.11 -18.97
N SER A 302 -25.61 -10.22 -18.24
CA SER A 302 -26.76 -11.15 -18.36
C SER A 302 -27.51 -11.32 -17.05
N SER A 303 -28.28 -10.30 -16.68
CA SER A 303 -29.44 -10.46 -15.80
C SER A 303 -30.72 -10.12 -16.57
N THR A 304 -31.08 -10.96 -17.55
CA THR A 304 -32.43 -10.96 -18.10
C THR A 304 -33.37 -11.63 -17.08
N THR A 305 -34.27 -10.82 -16.53
CA THR A 305 -35.47 -11.22 -15.80
C THR A 305 -36.24 -12.31 -16.53
N THR A 306 -36.25 -13.52 -15.99
CA THR A 306 -37.20 -14.57 -16.38
C THR A 306 -38.59 -14.19 -15.85
N GLY A 307 -39.46 -13.72 -16.75
CA GLY A 307 -40.90 -13.64 -16.51
C GLY A 307 -41.51 -15.04 -16.32
N PRO A 308 -42.67 -15.15 -15.65
CA PRO A 308 -43.24 -16.44 -15.29
C PRO A 308 -43.96 -17.09 -16.49
N ASP A 309 -43.67 -18.37 -16.70
CA ASP A 309 -44.46 -19.27 -17.53
C ASP A 309 -45.90 -19.36 -17.01
N THR A 310 -46.86 -18.94 -17.83
CA THR A 310 -48.27 -19.32 -17.66
C THR A 310 -48.68 -20.27 -18.78
N THR A 311 -48.86 -21.52 -18.41
CA THR A 311 -49.41 -22.58 -19.26
C THR A 311 -50.90 -22.37 -19.50
N SER A 312 -51.32 -22.63 -20.73
CA SER A 312 -52.67 -22.48 -21.26
C SER A 312 -53.72 -23.40 -20.60
N ALA A 313 -54.87 -22.84 -20.26
CA ALA A 313 -56.18 -23.48 -20.40
C ALA A 313 -57.29 -22.42 -20.48
N GLY A 314 -57.96 -22.32 -21.63
CA GLY A 314 -59.34 -21.82 -21.70
C GLY A 314 -60.31 -22.96 -21.34
N PRO A 315 -61.65 -22.76 -21.38
CA PRO A 315 -62.39 -21.63 -21.96
C PRO A 315 -63.56 -21.08 -21.11
N GLY A 316 -64.10 -19.92 -21.52
CA GLY A 316 -65.56 -19.73 -21.56
C GLY A 316 -66.21 -18.69 -20.64
N ALA A 317 -66.87 -17.73 -21.32
CA ALA A 317 -68.19 -17.16 -21.01
C ALA A 317 -68.34 -15.84 -20.22
N THR A 318 -68.89 -14.86 -20.98
CA THR A 318 -70.02 -13.96 -20.67
C THR A 318 -69.87 -12.76 -19.73
N SER A 319 -69.83 -11.57 -20.37
CA SER A 319 -70.79 -10.44 -20.27
C SER A 319 -71.44 -10.09 -18.93
N ALA A 320 -71.25 -8.86 -18.46
CA ALA A 320 -72.30 -7.83 -18.35
C ALA A 320 -71.78 -6.54 -17.68
N GLY A 321 -71.80 -5.44 -18.43
CA GLY A 321 -72.53 -4.20 -18.13
C GLY A 321 -72.22 -3.31 -16.90
N PRO A 322 -72.61 -2.01 -16.96
CA PRO A 322 -71.87 -0.91 -16.32
C PRO A 322 -72.69 -0.03 -15.34
N GLY A 323 -72.01 0.96 -14.73
CA GLY A 323 -72.60 2.16 -14.11
C GLY A 323 -72.56 2.17 -12.59
N ALA A 324 -72.57 3.28 -11.86
CA ALA A 324 -72.35 4.72 -12.09
C ALA A 324 -72.47 5.38 -10.70
N THR A 325 -71.96 6.62 -10.56
CA THR A 325 -72.34 7.64 -9.54
C THR A 325 -71.98 7.32 -8.07
N SER A 326 -71.74 8.22 -7.12
CA SER A 326 -71.70 9.69 -6.90
C SER A 326 -71.37 9.80 -5.39
N ALA A 327 -70.55 10.68 -4.83
CA ALA A 327 -70.82 12.08 -4.49
C ALA A 327 -69.85 12.43 -3.34
N GLY A 328 -69.28 13.64 -3.32
CA GLY A 328 -68.86 14.30 -2.06
C GLY A 328 -70.09 14.93 -1.38
N PRO A 329 -69.96 15.96 -0.51
CA PRO A 329 -68.76 16.59 0.06
C PRO A 329 -68.91 16.90 1.59
N GLY A 330 -67.95 17.59 2.21
CA GLY A 330 -68.20 18.34 3.46
C GLY A 330 -66.98 18.73 4.30
N ALA A 331 -66.56 20.00 4.20
CA ALA A 331 -65.64 20.73 5.09
C ALA A 331 -66.24 20.92 6.51
N THR A 332 -65.52 21.22 7.59
CA THR A 332 -64.84 22.50 7.99
C THR A 332 -64.14 22.27 9.35
N SER A 333 -62.85 22.58 9.55
CA SER A 333 -62.25 23.80 10.14
C SER A 333 -62.87 24.36 11.44
N GLU A 334 -62.10 24.33 12.54
CA GLU A 334 -61.82 25.45 13.48
C GLU A 334 -60.88 24.97 14.62
N GLY A 335 -59.82 25.73 14.92
CA GLY A 335 -59.03 25.64 16.17
C GLY A 335 -59.39 26.81 17.10
N PRO A 336 -58.50 27.30 17.99
CA PRO A 336 -57.55 26.66 18.90
C PRO A 336 -57.84 27.04 20.38
N GLY A 337 -57.17 26.42 21.35
CA GLY A 337 -57.28 26.83 22.76
C GLY A 337 -56.12 26.34 23.64
N VAL A 338 -55.34 27.29 24.16
CA VAL A 338 -54.30 27.12 25.19
C VAL A 338 -54.89 27.35 26.58
N THR A 339 -54.53 26.52 27.56
CA THR A 339 -54.11 26.97 28.91
C THR A 339 -53.48 25.83 29.72
N SER A 340 -52.49 26.22 30.52
CA SER A 340 -51.61 25.46 31.41
C SER A 340 -52.27 25.02 32.73
N GLU A 341 -51.81 23.90 33.30
CA GLU A 341 -51.23 23.75 34.65
C GLU A 341 -51.20 22.27 35.05
N GLY A 342 -50.08 21.81 35.62
CA GLY A 342 -50.00 20.47 36.21
C GLY A 342 -48.57 19.94 36.31
N GLY A 343 -47.89 20.26 37.41
CA GLY A 343 -46.60 19.68 37.75
C GLY A 343 -46.70 18.17 38.00
N GLY A 344 -45.88 17.41 37.28
CA GLY A 344 -45.69 15.98 37.47
C GLY A 344 -44.22 15.64 37.23
N THR A 345 -43.53 15.20 38.27
CA THR A 345 -42.15 14.72 38.21
C THR A 345 -42.12 13.44 37.37
N ILE A 346 -41.68 13.53 36.11
CA ILE A 346 -41.44 12.36 35.27
C ILE A 346 -39.98 11.94 35.46
N THR A 347 -39.77 10.86 36.22
CA THR A 347 -38.53 10.07 36.15
C THR A 347 -38.55 9.26 34.86
N THR A 348 -38.01 9.83 33.78
CA THR A 348 -37.64 9.12 32.56
C THR A 348 -36.38 8.28 32.84
N SER A 349 -36.57 6.99 33.14
CA SER A 349 -35.50 6.00 33.07
C SER A 349 -35.14 5.77 31.60
N LEU A 350 -33.98 6.27 31.18
CA LEU A 350 -33.38 5.94 29.88
C LEU A 350 -33.27 4.42 29.74
N PRO A 351 -33.62 3.84 28.57
CA PRO A 351 -33.39 2.42 28.31
C PRO A 351 -31.89 2.15 28.40
N ALA A 352 -31.51 1.14 29.19
CA ALA A 352 -30.12 0.73 29.34
C ALA A 352 -29.53 0.40 27.97
N THR A 353 -28.56 1.21 27.53
CA THR A 353 -27.74 0.95 26.35
C THR A 353 -27.03 -0.39 26.57
N SER A 354 -27.41 -1.39 25.78
CA SER A 354 -26.76 -2.70 25.81
C SER A 354 -25.29 -2.51 25.44
N ALA A 355 -24.39 -2.71 26.40
CA ALA A 355 -22.96 -2.60 26.17
C ALA A 355 -22.55 -3.53 25.02
N ALA A 356 -21.76 -3.03 24.08
CA ALA A 356 -21.22 -3.84 22.99
C ALA A 356 -20.42 -5.02 23.58
N PRO A 357 -20.49 -6.22 22.98
CA PRO A 357 -19.73 -7.37 23.47
C PRO A 357 -18.22 -7.08 23.39
N PRO A 358 -17.41 -7.60 24.35
CA PRO A 358 -15.97 -7.42 24.33
C PRO A 358 -15.35 -8.12 23.11
N THR A 359 -14.23 -7.58 22.62
CA THR A 359 -13.43 -8.26 21.61
C THR A 359 -12.56 -9.31 22.27
N VAL A 360 -12.56 -10.52 21.73
CA VAL A 360 -11.79 -11.65 22.24
C VAL A 360 -10.80 -12.11 21.18
N ILE A 361 -9.52 -12.14 21.52
CA ILE A 361 -8.45 -12.68 20.69
C ILE A 361 -7.91 -13.93 21.37
N THR A 362 -7.96 -15.08 20.70
CA THR A 362 -7.40 -16.33 21.19
C THR A 362 -6.24 -16.77 20.32
N GLY A 363 -5.25 -17.44 20.90
CA GLY A 363 -4.17 -18.03 20.14
C GLY A 363 -3.33 -18.96 20.98
N ASP A 364 -2.29 -19.53 20.37
CA ASP A 364 -1.34 -20.36 21.08
C ASP A 364 0.08 -20.21 20.56
N PHE A 365 1.04 -20.53 21.42
CA PHE A 365 2.46 -20.62 21.07
C PHE A 365 3.11 -21.75 21.86
N SER A 366 4.20 -22.27 21.32
CA SER A 366 4.99 -23.33 21.96
C SER A 366 6.36 -22.81 22.35
N PHE A 367 6.88 -23.29 23.47
CA PHE A 367 8.22 -22.97 23.94
C PHE A 367 8.84 -24.17 24.67
N THR A 368 10.17 -24.18 24.81
CA THR A 368 10.89 -25.23 25.55
C THR A 368 11.33 -24.75 26.92
N VAL A 369 11.34 -25.67 27.88
CA VAL A 369 11.87 -25.49 29.25
C VAL A 369 12.61 -26.74 29.71
N ASP A 370 13.45 -26.66 30.72
CA ASP A 370 14.22 -27.83 31.20
C ASP A 370 13.34 -28.95 31.81
N ASN A 371 12.28 -28.57 32.51
CA ASN A 371 11.33 -29.52 33.11
C ASN A 371 9.94 -28.86 33.18
N CYS A 372 9.05 -29.32 32.30
CA CYS A 372 7.74 -28.71 32.11
C CYS A 372 6.88 -28.79 33.37
N THR A 373 6.91 -29.93 34.06
CA THR A 373 6.09 -30.13 35.27
C THR A 373 6.52 -29.17 36.39
N SER A 374 7.83 -29.01 36.59
CA SER A 374 8.36 -28.06 37.59
C SER A 374 8.12 -26.61 37.20
N PHE A 375 8.19 -26.29 35.90
CA PHE A 375 7.95 -24.94 35.39
C PHE A 375 6.49 -24.53 35.57
N ILE A 376 5.54 -25.37 35.14
CA ILE A 376 4.10 -25.12 35.30
C ILE A 376 3.70 -25.12 36.77
N GLY A 377 4.37 -25.90 37.62
CA GLY A 377 4.14 -25.94 39.07
C GLY A 377 4.53 -24.65 39.81
N GLN A 378 5.27 -23.73 39.17
CA GLN A 378 5.56 -22.42 39.74
C GLN A 378 4.36 -21.50 39.55
N ASN A 379 3.61 -21.21 40.63
CA ASN A 379 2.39 -20.37 40.61
C ASN A 379 2.54 -19.00 39.93
N LYS A 380 3.78 -18.52 39.75
CA LYS A 380 4.10 -17.24 39.11
C LYS A 380 4.37 -17.34 37.59
N ALA A 381 4.59 -18.54 37.05
CA ALA A 381 4.98 -18.73 35.65
C ALA A 381 3.89 -18.24 34.68
N GLY A 382 2.61 -18.56 34.95
CA GLY A 382 1.49 -18.07 34.14
C GLY A 382 1.39 -16.54 34.13
N GLY A 383 1.46 -15.90 35.30
CA GLY A 383 1.41 -14.44 35.40
C GLY A 383 2.59 -13.74 34.71
N ALA A 384 3.80 -14.31 34.80
CA ALA A 384 4.97 -13.82 34.10
C ALA A 384 4.83 -13.94 32.57
N ILE A 385 4.26 -15.05 32.07
CA ILE A 385 3.99 -15.22 30.64
C ILE A 385 2.94 -14.21 30.15
N SER A 386 1.85 -14.00 30.88
CA SER A 386 0.88 -12.92 30.58
C SER A 386 1.55 -11.55 30.53
N SER A 387 2.46 -11.24 31.46
CA SER A 387 3.18 -9.96 31.49
C SER A 387 4.13 -9.78 30.30
N GLY A 388 4.87 -10.83 29.92
CA GLY A 388 5.72 -10.82 28.73
C GLY A 388 4.93 -10.63 27.43
N LEU A 389 3.77 -11.29 27.32
CA LEU A 389 2.82 -11.08 26.21
C LEU A 389 2.28 -9.65 26.20
N ALA A 390 1.82 -9.14 27.35
CA ALA A 390 1.29 -7.78 27.48
C ALA A 390 2.29 -6.73 27.00
N THR A 391 3.55 -6.87 27.42
CA THR A 391 4.66 -6.00 27.01
C THR A 391 4.92 -6.08 25.51
N THR A 392 4.95 -7.30 24.94
CA THR A 392 5.19 -7.51 23.51
C THR A 392 4.06 -6.89 22.69
N LEU A 393 2.81 -7.15 23.06
CA LEU A 393 1.62 -6.77 22.31
C LEU A 393 1.23 -5.30 22.51
N GLY A 394 1.63 -4.69 23.63
CA GLY A 394 1.22 -3.35 24.01
C GLY A 394 -0.22 -3.30 24.52
N VAL A 395 -0.66 -4.34 25.23
CA VAL A 395 -1.99 -4.40 25.87
C VAL A 395 -1.84 -4.56 27.38
N SER A 396 -2.89 -4.23 28.16
CA SER A 396 -2.85 -4.46 29.61
C SER A 396 -2.74 -5.96 29.91
N SER A 397 -1.91 -6.32 30.89
CA SER A 397 -1.81 -7.70 31.38
C SER A 397 -3.13 -8.22 31.95
N ASP A 398 -3.99 -7.32 32.44
CA ASP A 398 -5.31 -7.66 32.98
C ASP A 398 -6.27 -8.18 31.91
N TYR A 399 -6.00 -7.89 30.64
CA TYR A 399 -6.77 -8.42 29.51
C TYR A 399 -6.31 -9.82 29.11
N ILE A 400 -5.14 -10.29 29.55
CA ILE A 400 -4.53 -11.54 29.08
C ILE A 400 -4.68 -12.66 30.10
N GLN A 401 -5.38 -13.72 29.70
CA GLN A 401 -5.41 -14.99 30.40
C GLN A 401 -4.56 -16.01 29.64
N THR A 402 -3.66 -16.70 30.34
CA THR A 402 -2.83 -17.77 29.76
C THR A 402 -3.10 -19.09 30.46
N ALA A 403 -3.16 -20.18 29.70
CA ALA A 403 -3.13 -21.54 30.22
C ALA A 403 -1.92 -22.29 29.65
N LEU A 404 -1.22 -23.02 30.52
CA LEU A 404 0.00 -23.75 30.18
C LEU A 404 -0.26 -25.25 30.22
N GLY A 405 0.25 -25.97 29.24
CA GLY A 405 0.19 -27.43 29.19
C GLY A 405 1.49 -28.05 28.70
N CYS A 406 1.92 -29.14 29.34
CA CYS A 406 3.02 -29.95 28.81
C CYS A 406 2.55 -30.70 27.56
N THR A 407 3.32 -30.62 26.47
CA THR A 407 3.04 -31.42 25.29
C THR A 407 3.59 -32.82 25.53
N ALA A 408 2.71 -33.78 25.76
CA ALA A 408 3.11 -35.16 26.05
C ALA A 408 3.97 -35.72 24.92
N ARG A 409 5.23 -36.05 25.21
CA ARG A 409 6.05 -36.84 24.29
C ARG A 409 5.40 -38.21 24.18
N ARG A 410 4.93 -38.59 22.98
CA ARG A 410 4.65 -40.00 22.66
C ARG A 410 5.95 -40.76 22.90
N LEU A 411 6.02 -41.50 24.01
CA LEU A 411 7.16 -42.33 24.39
C LEU A 411 7.41 -43.37 23.28
N ALA A 412 8.34 -43.06 22.38
CA ALA A 412 9.00 -44.09 21.59
C ALA A 412 9.86 -44.92 22.56
N SER A 413 9.41 -46.13 22.80
CA SER A 413 9.99 -47.10 23.73
C SER A 413 11.43 -47.42 23.37
N ALA A 414 12.41 -46.85 24.09
CA ALA A 414 13.77 -47.40 24.19
C ALA A 414 14.51 -46.76 25.38
N VAL A 415 15.00 -47.61 26.27
CA VAL A 415 15.78 -47.30 27.46
C VAL A 415 17.09 -46.62 27.05
N VAL A 416 17.15 -45.29 27.17
CA VAL A 416 18.39 -44.50 27.04
C VAL A 416 18.55 -43.64 28.30
N PRO A 417 19.74 -43.58 28.91
CA PRO A 417 19.98 -42.84 30.15
C PRO A 417 19.64 -41.35 29.99
N ALA A 418 18.95 -40.82 31.01
CA ALA A 418 18.34 -39.50 31.06
C ALA A 418 19.34 -38.36 30.83
N ARG A 419 19.47 -37.90 29.58
CA ARG A 419 19.82 -36.50 29.35
C ARG A 419 18.57 -35.67 29.62
N HIS A 420 18.70 -34.62 30.41
CA HIS A 420 17.67 -33.61 30.61
C HIS A 420 17.39 -32.93 29.26
N LEU A 421 16.50 -33.55 28.48
CA LEU A 421 16.05 -33.00 27.21
C LEU A 421 15.02 -31.94 27.54
N SER A 422 15.19 -30.75 26.97
CA SER A 422 14.21 -29.68 27.05
C SER A 422 12.82 -30.20 26.65
N GLU A 423 11.82 -29.93 27.48
CA GLU A 423 10.43 -30.33 27.28
C GLU A 423 9.62 -29.19 26.67
N ALA A 424 8.72 -29.51 25.74
CA ALA A 424 7.88 -28.52 25.09
C ALA A 424 6.63 -28.20 25.93
N VAL A 425 6.40 -26.92 26.16
CA VAL A 425 5.21 -26.33 26.78
C VAL A 425 4.38 -25.66 25.69
N LYS A 426 3.08 -25.93 25.68
CA LYS A 426 2.10 -25.18 24.88
C LYS A 426 1.43 -24.16 25.79
N ALA A 427 1.49 -22.88 25.43
CA ALA A 427 0.72 -21.81 26.06
C ALA A 427 -0.44 -21.42 25.14
N THR A 428 -1.66 -21.52 25.64
CA THR A 428 -2.84 -20.92 25.01
C THR A 428 -3.14 -19.60 25.71
N TYR A 429 -3.46 -18.56 24.96
CA TYR A 429 -3.80 -17.26 25.52
C TYR A 429 -5.17 -16.78 25.01
N THR A 430 -5.84 -16.00 25.84
CA THR A 430 -7.09 -15.29 25.54
C THR A 430 -6.91 -13.84 25.98
N ILE A 431 -7.05 -12.90 25.04
CA ILE A 431 -7.04 -11.46 25.29
C ILE A 431 -8.49 -10.98 25.20
N THR A 432 -9.06 -10.53 26.32
CA THR A 432 -10.42 -10.00 26.38
C THR A 432 -10.34 -8.50 26.59
N MET A 433 -10.59 -7.73 25.52
CA MET A 433 -10.56 -6.28 25.57
C MET A 433 -11.98 -5.74 25.84
N PRO A 434 -12.17 -4.91 26.88
CA PRO A 434 -13.45 -4.26 27.13
C PRO A 434 -13.83 -3.37 25.96
N SER A 435 -15.11 -3.37 25.58
CA SER A 435 -15.65 -2.49 24.54
C SER A 435 -15.61 -1.00 24.92
N SER A 436 -15.40 -0.69 26.20
CA SER A 436 -15.32 0.67 26.73
C SER A 436 -13.91 1.28 26.69
N ASP A 437 -12.87 0.45 26.51
CA ASP A 437 -11.51 0.96 26.50
C ASP A 437 -11.16 1.39 25.08
N SER A 438 -10.62 2.61 24.91
CA SER A 438 -10.17 3.15 23.62
C SER A 438 -9.07 2.30 22.95
N VAL A 439 -8.50 1.35 23.70
CA VAL A 439 -7.60 0.30 23.22
C VAL A 439 -8.35 -0.79 22.43
N GLY A 440 -9.66 -0.97 22.61
CA GLY A 440 -10.49 -1.91 21.85
C GLY A 440 -10.79 -1.50 20.39
N THR A 441 -10.20 -0.41 19.91
CA THR A 441 -10.29 0.04 18.52
C THR A 441 -9.47 -0.86 17.60
N GLY A 442 -9.80 -0.91 16.30
CA GLY A 442 -9.16 -1.78 15.30
C GLY A 442 -7.63 -1.73 15.26
N SER A 443 -7.02 -0.67 15.81
CA SER A 443 -5.57 -0.51 15.98
C SER A 443 -4.94 -1.55 16.93
N ALA A 444 -5.52 -1.84 18.10
CA ALA A 444 -4.91 -2.83 19.01
C ALA A 444 -5.07 -4.26 18.48
N ILE A 445 -6.20 -4.55 17.82
CA ILE A 445 -6.43 -5.84 17.15
C ILE A 445 -5.36 -6.04 16.07
N SER A 446 -5.13 -5.02 15.25
CA SER A 446 -4.11 -5.04 14.19
C SER A 446 -2.68 -5.13 14.76
N SER A 447 -2.41 -4.45 15.88
CA SER A 447 -1.14 -4.57 16.63
C SER A 447 -0.94 -5.99 17.15
N VAL A 448 -1.96 -6.61 17.74
CA VAL A 448 -1.88 -7.99 18.21
C VAL A 448 -1.66 -8.95 17.03
N GLN A 449 -2.39 -8.81 15.93
CA GLN A 449 -2.23 -9.65 14.74
C GLN A 449 -0.86 -9.50 14.06
N SER A 450 -0.32 -8.28 13.98
CA SER A 450 0.98 -8.03 13.35
C SER A 450 2.14 -8.56 14.21
N LYS A 451 2.02 -8.46 15.53
CA LYS A 451 3.06 -8.89 16.48
C LYS A 451 2.99 -10.37 16.85
N MET A 452 1.86 -11.05 16.63
CA MET A 452 1.72 -12.51 16.80
C MET A 452 1.84 -13.25 15.47
N LYS A 453 2.83 -12.89 14.64
CA LYS A 453 3.17 -13.60 13.39
C LYS A 453 4.42 -14.47 13.56
N VAL A 454 4.53 -15.48 12.71
CA VAL A 454 5.75 -16.28 12.52
C VAL A 454 6.94 -15.35 12.28
N GLY A 455 8.04 -15.55 13.02
CA GLY A 455 9.23 -14.69 12.99
C GLY A 455 9.41 -13.78 14.20
N MET A 456 8.46 -13.76 15.15
CA MET A 456 8.53 -12.98 16.41
C MET A 456 9.01 -13.80 17.62
N GLU A 457 9.47 -15.03 17.41
CA GLU A 457 9.84 -15.96 18.48
C GLU A 457 10.95 -15.42 19.37
N ALA A 458 11.96 -14.77 18.78
CA ALA A 458 13.08 -14.19 19.53
C ALA A 458 12.65 -13.01 20.42
N VAL A 459 11.81 -12.12 19.90
CA VAL A 459 11.27 -10.96 20.63
C VAL A 459 10.41 -11.44 21.79
N LEU A 460 9.50 -12.39 21.52
CA LEU A 460 8.62 -12.94 22.54
C LEU A 460 9.40 -13.75 23.59
N THR A 461 10.43 -14.49 23.18
CA THR A 461 11.35 -15.19 24.12
C THR A 461 12.00 -14.21 25.08
N GLN A 462 12.55 -13.10 24.58
CA GLN A 462 13.21 -12.10 25.41
C GLN A 462 12.25 -11.45 26.40
N ALA A 463 11.06 -11.04 25.94
CA ALA A 463 10.06 -10.40 26.79
C ALA A 463 9.56 -11.33 27.90
N ILE A 464 9.25 -12.59 27.57
CA ILE A 464 8.80 -13.56 28.57
C ILE A 464 9.95 -13.93 29.52
N GLN A 465 11.19 -14.10 29.03
CA GLN A 465 12.34 -14.41 29.90
C GLN A 465 12.61 -13.28 30.90
N SER A 466 12.45 -12.02 30.50
CA SER A 466 12.55 -10.87 31.41
C SER A 466 11.47 -10.95 32.49
N ALA A 467 10.21 -11.12 32.09
CA ALA A 467 9.09 -11.19 33.03
C ALA A 467 9.18 -12.39 34.00
N LEU A 468 9.70 -13.53 33.56
CA LEU A 468 9.97 -14.69 34.42
C LEU A 468 11.04 -14.37 35.47
N THR A 469 12.11 -13.69 35.05
CA THR A 469 13.19 -13.27 35.94
C THR A 469 12.67 -12.30 37.01
N ASP A 470 11.87 -11.32 36.62
CA ASP A 470 11.26 -10.34 37.53
C ASP A 470 10.30 -10.98 38.53
N ALA A 471 9.58 -12.03 38.11
CA ALA A 471 8.69 -12.81 38.96
C ALA A 471 9.45 -13.75 39.93
N GLY A 472 10.77 -13.94 39.74
CA GLY A 472 11.58 -14.91 40.47
C GLY A 472 11.31 -16.36 40.05
N VAL A 473 10.87 -16.57 38.81
CA VAL A 473 10.68 -17.90 38.20
C VAL A 473 12.00 -18.35 37.60
N THR A 474 12.53 -19.48 38.07
CA THR A 474 13.79 -20.03 37.57
C THR A 474 13.55 -20.93 36.36
N GLY A 475 14.36 -20.76 35.32
CA GLY A 475 14.33 -21.58 34.10
C GLY A 475 14.56 -20.72 32.85
N ALA A 476 15.33 -21.26 31.91
CA ALA A 476 15.44 -20.67 30.58
C ALA A 476 14.23 -21.11 29.75
N ILE A 477 13.71 -20.19 28.94
CA ILE A 477 12.67 -20.51 27.96
C ILE A 477 13.17 -20.21 26.54
N THR A 478 12.60 -20.87 25.55
CA THR A 478 12.78 -20.52 24.14
C THR A 478 11.49 -20.77 23.39
N VAL A 479 10.87 -19.71 22.87
CA VAL A 479 9.68 -19.82 22.02
C VAL A 479 10.09 -20.49 20.71
N THR A 480 9.37 -21.54 20.32
CA THR A 480 9.69 -22.37 19.15
C THR A 480 8.68 -22.23 18.02
N ALA A 481 7.45 -21.82 18.32
CA ALA A 481 6.41 -21.60 17.32
C ALA A 481 5.32 -20.68 17.87
N ILE A 482 4.76 -19.83 17.01
CA ILE A 482 3.59 -18.99 17.31
C ILE A 482 2.50 -19.36 16.30
N ALA A 483 1.30 -19.72 16.79
CA ALA A 483 0.14 -19.95 15.94
C ALA A 483 -0.59 -18.63 15.66
N GLU A 484 -1.21 -18.54 14.49
CA GLU A 484 -1.98 -17.36 14.10
C GLU A 484 -3.19 -17.16 15.04
N PRO A 485 -3.39 -15.95 15.59
CA PRO A 485 -4.51 -15.69 16.50
C PRO A 485 -5.86 -15.70 15.78
N THR A 486 -6.88 -16.21 16.46
CA THR A 486 -8.29 -16.12 16.06
C THR A 486 -8.95 -14.94 16.79
N ILE A 487 -9.70 -14.12 16.06
CA ILE A 487 -10.46 -13.00 16.64
C ILE A 487 -11.94 -13.34 16.61
N THR A 488 -12.63 -13.19 17.74
CA THR A 488 -14.07 -13.33 17.87
C THR A 488 -14.65 -12.09 18.54
N GLY A 489 -15.74 -11.55 18.00
CA GLY A 489 -16.40 -10.35 18.53
C GLY A 489 -15.92 -9.02 17.94
N ALA A 490 -14.91 -9.03 17.06
CA ALA A 490 -14.63 -7.87 16.22
C ALA A 490 -15.72 -7.78 15.13
N SER A 491 -16.42 -6.65 15.06
CA SER A 491 -17.20 -6.32 13.86
C SER A 491 -16.21 -6.29 12.68
N PRO A 492 -16.51 -6.94 11.54
CA PRO A 492 -15.58 -7.00 10.41
C PRO A 492 -15.12 -5.59 10.01
N THR A 493 -13.83 -5.48 9.66
CA THR A 493 -13.18 -4.27 9.15
C THR A 493 -14.13 -3.55 8.22
N THR A 494 -14.68 -2.45 8.71
CA THR A 494 -15.74 -1.74 8.04
C THR A 494 -15.08 -0.96 6.92
N THR A 495 -15.37 -1.31 5.66
CA THR A 495 -15.55 -0.26 4.66
C THR A 495 -16.64 0.61 5.25
N THR A 496 -16.29 1.71 5.92
CA THR A 496 -17.26 2.63 6.49
C THR A 496 -17.97 3.33 5.34
N ALA A 497 -18.95 2.63 4.77
CA ALA A 497 -20.07 3.29 4.13
C ALA A 497 -20.77 4.06 5.24
N LEU A 498 -20.78 5.39 5.10
CA LEU A 498 -21.56 6.30 5.92
C LEU A 498 -22.98 5.73 6.09
N THR A 499 -23.32 5.24 7.29
CA THR A 499 -24.68 4.78 7.57
C THR A 499 -25.62 5.98 7.65
N GLU A 500 -26.81 5.81 7.09
CA GLU A 500 -27.78 6.86 6.74
C GLU A 500 -28.38 7.65 7.92
N ASP A 501 -28.11 7.24 9.17
CA ASP A 501 -28.75 7.80 10.38
C ASP A 501 -27.96 8.92 11.08
N THR A 502 -26.78 9.31 10.59
CA THR A 502 -26.15 10.56 11.04
C THR A 502 -26.89 11.73 10.35
N PRO A 503 -27.38 12.76 11.07
CA PRO A 503 -28.25 13.82 10.52
C PRO A 503 -27.58 14.78 9.52
N ASN A 504 -26.56 14.33 8.79
CA ASN A 504 -25.87 15.05 7.74
C ASN A 504 -25.50 14.15 6.53
N ALA A 505 -26.39 13.22 6.19
CA ALA A 505 -26.29 12.27 5.08
C ALA A 505 -26.37 12.91 3.67
N THR A 506 -25.55 13.92 3.39
CA THR A 506 -25.44 14.49 2.02
C THR A 506 -24.04 14.45 1.42
N SER A 507 -22.99 14.12 2.18
CA SER A 507 -21.67 13.98 1.55
C SER A 507 -21.55 12.61 0.88
N ARG A 508 -21.75 12.59 -0.44
CA ARG A 508 -21.41 11.46 -1.33
C ARG A 508 -19.90 11.17 -1.38
N THR A 509 -19.10 12.03 -0.75
CA THR A 509 -17.65 11.92 -0.67
C THR A 509 -17.27 10.68 0.14
N LYS A 510 -16.52 9.78 -0.49
CA LYS A 510 -15.87 8.62 0.14
C LYS A 510 -14.37 8.86 0.23
N VAL A 511 -13.78 8.33 1.29
CA VAL A 511 -12.34 8.26 1.48
C VAL A 511 -11.97 6.80 1.52
N ASP A 512 -11.20 6.34 0.54
CA ASP A 512 -10.71 4.96 0.45
C ASP A 512 -9.21 4.91 0.73
N ILE A 513 -8.84 4.31 1.86
CA ILE A 513 -7.46 4.20 2.32
C ILE A 513 -6.84 2.95 1.70
N MET A 514 -5.79 3.14 0.91
CA MET A 514 -5.17 2.10 0.09
C MET A 514 -4.01 1.43 0.81
N GLY A 515 -4.34 0.55 1.76
CA GLY A 515 -3.38 -0.20 2.55
C GLY A 515 -2.60 0.68 3.53
N GLN A 516 -1.39 0.27 3.89
CA GLN A 516 -0.53 0.98 4.84
C GLN A 516 0.45 1.95 4.16
N SER A 517 0.27 2.28 2.87
CA SER A 517 1.27 3.05 2.13
C SER A 517 1.17 4.57 2.27
N GLY A 518 0.39 5.07 3.24
CA GLY A 518 0.11 6.51 3.34
C GLY A 518 -0.67 7.06 2.14
N LYS A 519 -1.43 6.17 1.48
CA LYS A 519 -2.12 6.43 0.23
C LYS A 519 -3.62 6.35 0.43
N PHE A 520 -4.36 7.33 -0.10
CA PHE A 520 -5.81 7.30 -0.07
C PHE A 520 -6.40 7.98 -1.30
N THR A 521 -7.64 7.63 -1.62
CA THR A 521 -8.39 8.23 -2.71
C THR A 521 -9.69 8.82 -2.17
N VAL A 522 -9.92 10.08 -2.52
CA VAL A 522 -11.15 10.81 -2.21
C VAL A 522 -11.98 10.87 -3.48
N TYR A 523 -13.24 10.48 -3.43
CA TYR A 523 -14.11 10.49 -4.60
C TYR A 523 -15.58 10.70 -4.23
N ASP A 524 -16.36 11.24 -5.18
CA ASP A 524 -17.82 11.19 -5.09
C ASP A 524 -18.28 9.78 -5.48
N GLU A 525 -19.09 9.16 -4.62
CA GLU A 525 -19.60 7.79 -4.81
C GLU A 525 -20.30 7.58 -6.16
N ARG A 526 -21.00 8.60 -6.70
CA ARG A 526 -21.70 8.49 -7.99
C ARG A 526 -20.76 8.49 -9.17
N SER A 527 -19.69 9.26 -9.09
CA SER A 527 -18.66 9.33 -10.14
C SER A 527 -17.70 8.13 -10.09
N GLY A 528 -17.81 7.30 -9.05
CA GLY A 528 -16.98 6.15 -8.81
C GLY A 528 -15.54 6.50 -8.43
N LYS A 529 -14.83 5.51 -7.90
CA LYS A 529 -13.44 5.67 -7.44
C LYS A 529 -12.47 6.10 -8.54
N GLY A 530 -12.76 5.76 -9.80
CA GLY A 530 -11.95 6.14 -10.96
C GLY A 530 -11.89 7.65 -11.22
N SER A 531 -12.89 8.39 -10.72
CA SER A 531 -12.96 9.86 -10.78
C SER A 531 -12.44 10.53 -9.50
N GLY A 532 -11.74 9.78 -8.64
CA GLY A 532 -11.22 10.27 -7.39
C GLY A 532 -9.89 11.00 -7.50
N ILE A 533 -9.64 11.85 -6.52
CA ILE A 533 -8.32 12.46 -6.28
C ILE A 533 -7.54 11.52 -5.39
N GLN A 534 -6.35 11.13 -5.85
CA GLN A 534 -5.47 10.25 -5.10
C GLN A 534 -4.36 11.04 -4.46
N LEU A 535 -4.19 10.86 -3.15
CA LEU A 535 -3.12 11.42 -2.36
C LEU A 535 -2.20 10.29 -1.93
N THR A 536 -0.89 10.47 -2.10
CA THR A 536 0.13 9.50 -1.72
C THR A 536 1.25 10.23 -1.00
N MET A 537 1.48 9.91 0.27
CA MET A 537 2.68 10.39 0.98
C MET A 537 3.92 9.74 0.35
N ASP A 538 4.80 10.57 -0.21
CA ASP A 538 5.89 10.11 -1.06
C ASP A 538 7.18 10.02 -0.25
N ALA A 539 7.72 11.15 0.21
CA ALA A 539 8.97 11.18 0.96
C ALA A 539 8.91 12.16 2.13
N LEU A 540 9.75 11.94 3.14
CA LEU A 540 9.94 12.85 4.26
C LEU A 540 11.43 12.98 4.52
N ARG A 541 11.92 14.22 4.64
CA ARG A 541 13.35 14.51 4.84
C ARG A 541 13.53 15.64 5.85
N GLU A 542 14.41 15.46 6.82
CA GLU A 542 14.94 16.59 7.59
C GLU A 542 16.01 17.32 6.77
N VAL A 543 15.94 18.64 6.74
CA VAL A 543 16.83 19.51 5.95
C VAL A 543 17.39 20.64 6.82
N ASP A 544 18.58 21.11 6.49
CA ASP A 544 19.21 22.28 7.12
C ASP A 544 18.62 23.62 6.62
N ALA A 545 19.20 24.74 7.09
CA ALA A 545 18.75 26.08 6.74
C ALA A 545 18.84 26.38 5.22
N ASP A 546 19.76 25.73 4.51
CA ASP A 546 19.97 25.87 3.07
C ASP A 546 19.07 24.91 2.26
N GLY A 547 18.30 24.06 2.94
CA GLY A 547 17.44 23.05 2.32
C GLY A 547 18.18 21.78 1.89
N THR A 548 19.40 21.56 2.39
CA THR A 548 20.16 20.34 2.15
C THR A 548 19.72 19.26 3.15
N SER A 549 19.48 18.04 2.68
CA SER A 549 19.10 16.92 3.56
C SER A 549 20.17 16.61 4.60
N VAL A 550 19.77 16.49 5.86
CA VAL A 550 20.60 16.11 7.00
C VAL A 550 20.18 14.76 7.58
N GLY A 551 21.07 14.10 8.32
CA GLY A 551 20.75 12.81 8.95
C GLY A 551 20.42 11.70 7.95
N ALA A 552 20.90 11.82 6.70
CA ALA A 552 20.73 10.80 5.66
C ALA A 552 21.63 9.57 5.88
N SER A 553 22.64 9.70 6.75
CA SER A 553 23.60 8.65 7.12
C SER A 553 23.59 8.38 8.62
N GLY A 554 24.13 7.24 9.04
CA GLY A 554 24.18 6.81 10.44
C GLY A 554 23.20 5.69 10.77
N SER A 555 23.15 5.31 12.04
CA SER A 555 22.23 4.28 12.56
C SER A 555 20.80 4.78 12.71
N VAL A 556 20.62 6.10 12.90
CA VAL A 556 19.32 6.78 12.93
C VAL A 556 19.26 7.68 11.71
N LYS A 557 18.29 7.43 10.82
CA LYS A 557 18.08 8.23 9.62
C LYS A 557 16.93 9.18 9.83
N HIS A 558 17.12 10.45 9.46
CA HIS A 558 16.12 11.50 9.55
C HIS A 558 15.35 11.71 8.24
N SER A 559 15.30 10.66 7.42
CA SER A 559 14.66 10.71 6.12
C SER A 559 14.09 9.34 5.75
N ILE A 560 12.91 9.33 5.13
CA ILE A 560 12.34 8.19 4.43
C ILE A 560 12.02 8.60 2.99
N ASN A 561 12.40 7.75 2.04
CA ASN A 561 12.16 8.00 0.62
C ASN A 561 10.79 7.46 0.15
N THR A 562 10.11 6.71 1.01
CA THR A 562 8.80 6.13 0.74
C THR A 562 8.07 5.84 2.04
N PHE A 563 6.75 6.03 2.05
CA PHE A 563 5.86 5.58 3.12
C PHE A 563 5.35 4.14 2.91
N ALA A 564 5.73 3.47 1.81
CA ALA A 564 5.22 2.14 1.47
C ALA A 564 5.47 1.08 2.57
N ALA A 565 6.57 1.21 3.32
CA ALA A 565 6.94 0.30 4.41
C ALA A 565 6.52 0.79 5.80
N GLN A 566 5.77 1.89 5.91
CA GLN A 566 5.34 2.42 7.20
C GLN A 566 4.04 1.76 7.62
N ASP A 567 3.96 1.32 8.88
CA ASP A 567 2.72 0.80 9.43
C ASP A 567 1.85 1.98 9.88
N PHE A 568 0.68 2.15 9.25
CA PHE A 568 -0.33 3.12 9.70
C PHE A 568 -1.39 2.45 10.57
N SER A 569 -1.64 3.08 11.71
CA SER A 569 -2.83 2.85 12.52
C SER A 569 -3.94 3.78 12.05
N ILE A 570 -5.08 3.23 11.67
CA ILE A 570 -6.27 3.97 11.25
C ILE A 570 -7.27 3.94 12.41
N ALA A 571 -7.76 5.12 12.81
CA ALA A 571 -8.80 5.28 13.81
C ALA A 571 -10.19 5.22 13.17
N ASP A 572 -11.20 4.89 13.98
CA ASP A 572 -12.59 4.95 13.56
C ASP A 572 -13.00 6.38 13.19
N ALA A 573 -14.00 6.50 12.31
CA ALA A 573 -14.52 7.80 11.93
C ALA A 573 -15.28 8.44 13.10
N GLU A 574 -15.09 9.73 13.32
CA GLU A 574 -15.77 10.47 14.40
C GLU A 574 -16.31 11.83 13.90
N ASP A 575 -17.47 12.21 14.42
CA ASP A 575 -18.04 13.53 14.17
C ASP A 575 -17.29 14.60 14.99
N VAL A 576 -16.87 15.67 14.32
CA VAL A 576 -16.12 16.79 14.91
C VAL A 576 -16.66 18.14 14.44
N THR A 577 -16.31 19.22 15.14
CA THR A 577 -16.50 20.60 14.66
C THR A 577 -15.15 21.26 14.39
N LEU A 578 -15.05 21.94 13.26
CA LEU A 578 -13.82 22.54 12.77
C LEU A 578 -13.86 24.06 12.78
N GLY A 579 -12.70 24.65 13.09
CA GLY A 579 -12.45 26.08 13.02
C GLY A 579 -13.30 26.93 13.97
N ASN A 580 -13.10 28.24 13.89
CA ASN A 580 -13.86 29.20 14.68
C ASN A 580 -15.35 29.23 14.29
N SER A 581 -15.67 28.85 13.05
CA SER A 581 -17.03 28.78 12.53
C SER A 581 -17.82 27.55 12.98
N GLN A 582 -17.22 26.65 13.78
CA GLN A 582 -17.86 25.43 14.28
C GLN A 582 -18.47 24.58 13.15
N VAL A 583 -17.69 24.37 12.08
CA VAL A 583 -18.13 23.64 10.89
C VAL A 583 -18.18 22.15 11.20
N PRO A 584 -19.37 21.50 11.22
CA PRO A 584 -19.46 20.07 11.44
C PRO A 584 -18.77 19.30 10.31
N ALA A 585 -18.01 18.28 10.66
CA ALA A 585 -17.30 17.42 9.73
C ALA A 585 -17.15 16.00 10.28
N LEU A 586 -16.95 15.03 9.41
CA LEU A 586 -16.55 13.67 9.79
C LEU A 586 -15.04 13.56 9.67
N LYS A 587 -14.35 13.24 10.77
CA LYS A 587 -12.90 13.03 10.81
C LYS A 587 -12.56 11.55 10.70
N ILE A 588 -11.55 11.24 9.90
CA ILE A 588 -10.87 9.95 9.87
C ILE A 588 -9.39 10.22 10.11
N SER A 589 -8.81 9.62 11.16
CA SER A 589 -7.42 9.83 11.54
C SER A 589 -6.59 8.61 11.21
N PHE A 590 -5.39 8.81 10.67
CA PHE A 590 -4.38 7.76 10.58
C PHE A 590 -3.02 8.28 11.01
N SER A 591 -2.24 7.42 11.67
CA SER A 591 -0.96 7.80 12.26
C SER A 591 0.08 6.72 12.08
N SER A 592 1.36 7.12 12.02
CA SER A 592 2.48 6.20 11.95
C SER A 592 3.67 6.78 12.72
N SER A 593 4.51 5.90 13.27
CA SER A 593 5.80 6.30 13.83
C SER A 593 6.84 6.31 12.73
N ILE A 594 7.56 7.41 12.57
CA ILE A 594 8.67 7.52 11.64
C ILE A 594 9.92 7.03 12.35
N SER A 595 10.16 5.71 12.27
CA SER A 595 11.28 5.06 12.95
C SER A 595 11.34 5.45 14.45
N THR A 596 12.47 5.98 14.91
CA THR A 596 12.69 6.52 16.26
C THR A 596 12.78 8.04 16.27
N ILE A 597 12.55 8.69 15.12
CA ILE A 597 12.78 10.13 14.94
C ILE A 597 11.52 10.96 15.14
N GLY A 598 10.32 10.38 15.07
CA GLY A 598 9.09 11.12 15.35
C GLY A 598 7.82 10.40 14.93
N LYS A 599 6.71 11.13 14.89
CA LYS A 599 5.40 10.63 14.49
C LYS A 599 4.78 11.52 13.43
N ILE A 600 4.01 10.90 12.54
CA ILE A 600 3.12 11.57 11.60
C ILE A 600 1.68 11.20 11.92
N ARG A 601 0.78 12.18 11.95
CA ARG A 601 -0.67 11.99 11.96
C ARG A 601 -1.27 12.74 10.77
N VAL A 602 -2.19 12.09 10.08
CA VAL A 602 -2.99 12.71 9.03
C VAL A 602 -4.45 12.57 9.41
N ASP A 603 -5.10 13.69 9.60
CA ASP A 603 -6.53 13.78 9.88
C ASP A 603 -7.25 14.22 8.61
N THR A 604 -8.15 13.40 8.08
CA THR A 604 -8.97 13.72 6.91
C THR A 604 -10.38 14.05 7.35
N TYR A 605 -10.92 15.18 6.90
CA TYR A 605 -12.22 15.69 7.29
C TYR A 605 -13.13 15.82 6.07
N VAL A 606 -14.28 15.15 6.09
CA VAL A 606 -15.35 15.36 5.12
C VAL A 606 -16.28 16.44 5.68
N ILE A 607 -16.37 17.57 4.98
CA ILE A 607 -17.12 18.73 5.45
C ILE A 607 -18.61 18.47 5.36
N GLY A 608 -19.30 18.62 6.49
CA GLY A 608 -20.73 18.39 6.59
C GLY A 608 -21.58 19.64 6.35
N LYS A 609 -21.05 20.84 6.60
CA LYS A 609 -21.79 22.11 6.41
C LYS A 609 -20.89 23.16 5.78
N SER A 610 -21.47 24.12 5.07
CA SER A 610 -20.71 25.27 4.60
C SER A 610 -20.15 26.12 5.74
N GLY A 611 -18.98 26.72 5.50
CA GLY A 611 -18.28 27.56 6.48
C GLY A 611 -16.97 28.11 5.93
N LEU A 612 -16.17 28.70 6.83
CA LEU A 612 -14.80 29.14 6.54
C LEU A 612 -13.81 28.27 7.30
N LEU A 613 -12.79 27.76 6.62
CA LEU A 613 -11.70 27.00 7.22
C LEU A 613 -10.35 27.51 6.72
N GLY A 614 -9.34 27.48 7.59
CA GLY A 614 -7.97 27.90 7.26
C GLY A 614 -7.29 28.64 8.41
N PRO A 615 -6.00 28.98 8.27
CA PRO A 615 -5.31 29.87 9.19
C PRO A 615 -5.91 31.28 9.21
N PRO A 616 -5.69 32.07 10.28
CA PRO A 616 -6.02 33.48 10.30
C PRO A 616 -5.43 34.24 9.11
N GLY A 617 -6.30 34.87 8.31
CA GLY A 617 -5.91 35.61 7.11
C GLY A 617 -5.82 34.78 5.82
N GLU A 618 -5.93 33.45 5.91
CA GLU A 618 -5.94 32.52 4.78
C GLU A 618 -7.14 31.56 4.91
N GLU A 619 -8.35 32.11 4.98
CA GLU A 619 -9.58 31.33 5.15
C GLU A 619 -10.28 31.08 3.80
N TRP A 620 -10.76 29.86 3.59
CA TRP A 620 -11.47 29.44 2.38
C TRP A 620 -12.90 29.04 2.69
N ALA A 621 -13.81 29.39 1.78
CA ALA A 621 -15.17 28.90 1.81
C ALA A 621 -15.19 27.41 1.47
N VAL A 622 -15.79 26.62 2.36
CA VAL A 622 -16.05 25.20 2.16
C VAL A 622 -17.54 24.96 2.05
N LEU A 623 -17.92 23.91 1.32
CA LEU A 623 -19.28 23.43 1.12
C LEU A 623 -19.42 22.00 1.64
N PRO A 624 -20.66 21.52 1.89
CA PRO A 624 -20.88 20.10 2.17
C PRO A 624 -20.28 19.20 1.08
N GLY A 625 -19.53 18.18 1.50
CA GLY A 625 -18.82 17.25 0.62
C GLY A 625 -17.40 17.67 0.23
N ASP A 626 -17.00 18.92 0.49
CA ASP A 626 -15.59 19.32 0.40
C ASP A 626 -14.75 18.54 1.42
N LEU A 627 -13.44 18.54 1.23
CA LEU A 627 -12.53 17.78 2.07
C LEU A 627 -11.40 18.67 2.59
N LYS A 628 -11.05 18.51 3.86
CA LYS A 628 -9.82 19.06 4.44
C LYS A 628 -8.94 17.90 4.88
N TRP A 629 -7.62 18.02 4.79
CA TRP A 629 -6.73 17.14 5.54
C TRP A 629 -5.75 17.97 6.31
N SER A 630 -5.34 17.44 7.46
CA SER A 630 -4.40 18.06 8.38
C SER A 630 -3.26 17.09 8.58
N ILE A 631 -2.03 17.57 8.43
CA ILE A 631 -0.81 16.78 8.63
C ILE A 631 -0.14 17.33 9.88
N GLU A 632 0.04 16.50 10.88
CA GLU A 632 0.80 16.82 12.09
C GLU A 632 2.07 15.99 12.16
N LEU A 633 3.20 16.67 12.36
CA LEU A 633 4.46 16.06 12.77
C LEU A 633 4.66 16.34 14.26
N SER A 634 4.97 15.31 15.04
CA SER A 634 5.14 15.43 16.49
C SER A 634 6.22 14.49 17.02
N GLU A 635 6.61 14.70 18.29
CA GLU A 635 7.64 13.90 18.97
C GLU A 635 8.95 13.83 18.17
N TRP A 636 9.31 14.92 17.48
CA TRP A 636 10.41 14.93 16.53
C TRP A 636 11.77 15.09 17.22
N ASN A 637 12.61 14.07 17.10
CA ASN A 637 14.00 14.10 17.50
C ASN A 637 14.81 14.68 16.35
N TRP A 638 15.10 15.97 16.41
CA TRP A 638 15.92 16.67 15.40
C TRP A 638 17.36 16.14 15.36
N CYS A 639 17.94 16.06 14.16
CA CYS A 639 19.35 15.73 13.97
C CYS A 639 20.20 16.83 14.62
N GLY A 640 20.92 16.44 15.66
CA GLY A 640 22.19 17.02 16.08
C GLY A 640 23.31 16.03 15.79
N CYS A 641 23.22 15.37 14.65
CA CYS A 641 24.02 14.21 14.27
C CYS A 641 25.31 14.66 13.56
N SER A 642 26.30 13.77 13.42
CA SER A 642 27.58 14.11 12.76
C SER A 642 27.84 13.19 11.59
N LYS A 643 28.09 13.78 10.41
CA LYS A 643 28.54 13.07 9.21
C LYS A 643 30.04 13.27 9.08
N GLY A 644 30.81 12.31 9.59
CA GLY A 644 32.26 12.47 9.71
C GLY A 644 32.62 13.49 10.78
N GLN A 645 33.30 14.57 10.39
CA GLN A 645 33.69 15.67 11.29
C GLN A 645 32.74 16.88 11.22
N THR A 646 31.75 16.83 10.32
CA THR A 646 30.74 17.88 10.19
C THR A 646 29.51 17.54 11.02
N THR A 647 29.18 18.42 11.96
CA THR A 647 27.89 18.40 12.65
C THR A 647 26.81 18.85 11.67
N GLU A 648 25.79 18.02 11.49
CA GLU A 648 24.59 18.34 10.73
C GLU A 648 23.50 18.77 11.73
N GLU A 649 22.80 19.85 11.40
CA GLU A 649 21.68 20.34 12.20
C GLU A 649 20.45 20.54 11.31
N GLY A 650 19.33 19.92 11.68
CA GLY A 650 18.06 20.16 11.01
C GLY A 650 17.43 21.49 11.40
N ALA A 651 16.94 22.20 10.38
CA ALA A 651 16.18 23.43 10.51
C ALA A 651 14.71 23.24 10.09
N PHE A 652 14.43 22.28 9.19
CA PHE A 652 13.08 22.01 8.70
C PHE A 652 12.84 20.51 8.46
N VAL A 653 11.58 20.12 8.34
CA VAL A 653 11.16 18.84 7.76
C VAL A 653 10.41 19.11 6.46
N ASP A 654 10.89 18.55 5.36
CA ASP A 654 10.22 18.53 4.06
C ASP A 654 9.40 17.25 3.93
N LEU A 655 8.08 17.39 3.73
CA LEU A 655 7.17 16.29 3.40
C LEU A 655 6.68 16.43 1.97
N ASP A 656 6.98 15.43 1.13
CA ASP A 656 6.48 15.32 -0.23
C ASP A 656 5.18 14.52 -0.26
N ILE A 657 4.15 15.10 -0.85
CA ILE A 657 2.88 14.43 -1.14
C ILE A 657 2.62 14.50 -2.63
N SER A 658 2.46 13.33 -3.24
CA SER A 658 2.01 13.20 -4.61
C SER A 658 0.48 13.26 -4.65
N VAL A 659 -0.05 14.23 -5.39
CA VAL A 659 -1.48 14.35 -5.66
C VAL A 659 -1.72 14.10 -7.14
N LYS A 660 -2.61 13.15 -7.40
CA LYS A 660 -3.09 12.84 -8.75
C LYS A 660 -4.56 13.22 -8.85
N GLY A 661 -4.81 14.31 -9.58
CA GLY A 661 -6.14 14.80 -9.91
C GLY A 661 -6.73 14.17 -11.17
N LEU A 662 -7.87 14.71 -11.61
CA LEU A 662 -8.56 14.32 -12.84
C LEU A 662 -7.96 15.00 -14.09
N GLY A 663 -7.19 16.06 -13.90
CA GLY A 663 -6.42 16.73 -14.93
C GLY A 663 -4.99 17.03 -14.48
N THR A 664 -4.22 17.68 -15.35
CA THR A 664 -2.95 18.28 -14.96
C THR A 664 -3.22 19.44 -13.99
N ALA A 665 -2.46 19.50 -12.89
CA ALA A 665 -2.62 20.58 -11.94
C ALA A 665 -2.28 21.93 -12.60
N GLN A 666 -3.15 22.92 -12.44
CA GLN A 666 -2.95 24.27 -12.97
C GLN A 666 -3.19 25.30 -11.88
N ALA A 667 -2.25 26.22 -11.68
CA ALA A 667 -2.46 27.34 -10.77
C ALA A 667 -3.63 28.20 -11.27
N ASN A 668 -4.56 28.52 -10.37
CA ASN A 668 -5.66 29.41 -10.68
C ASN A 668 -5.14 30.84 -10.89
N ALA A 669 -5.75 31.58 -11.82
CA ALA A 669 -5.31 32.93 -12.17
C ALA A 669 -5.35 33.84 -10.93
N GLY A 670 -4.19 34.37 -10.53
CA GLY A 670 -4.07 35.34 -9.43
C GLY A 670 -3.67 34.77 -8.06
N SER A 671 -3.46 33.46 -7.92
CA SER A 671 -2.93 32.88 -6.67
C SER A 671 -2.16 31.59 -6.92
N ASN A 672 -0.91 31.51 -6.45
CA ASN A 672 -0.13 30.27 -6.41
C ASN A 672 -0.60 29.30 -5.30
N LYS A 673 -1.62 29.70 -4.52
CA LYS A 673 -2.16 28.94 -3.39
C LYS A 673 -3.43 28.16 -3.74
N SER A 674 -4.05 28.42 -4.89
CA SER A 674 -5.22 27.71 -5.37
C SER A 674 -4.87 26.99 -6.67
N LEU A 675 -4.94 25.67 -6.68
CA LEU A 675 -4.60 24.85 -7.83
C LEU A 675 -5.80 24.05 -8.28
N SER A 676 -6.21 24.22 -9.53
CA SER A 676 -7.18 23.33 -10.15
C SER A 676 -6.54 21.96 -10.38
N LEU A 677 -7.20 20.91 -9.89
CA LEU A 677 -6.81 19.51 -10.10
C LEU A 677 -7.62 18.84 -11.22
N GLY A 678 -8.35 19.63 -12.01
CA GLY A 678 -9.30 19.16 -13.01
C GLY A 678 -10.69 18.82 -12.42
N GLY A 679 -11.68 18.66 -13.31
CA GLY A 679 -13.05 18.29 -12.91
C GLY A 679 -13.77 19.31 -12.02
N GLY A 680 -13.31 20.56 -11.97
CA GLY A 680 -13.88 21.59 -11.08
C GLY A 680 -13.40 21.50 -9.63
N VAL A 681 -12.45 20.61 -9.31
CA VAL A 681 -11.87 20.50 -7.98
C VAL A 681 -10.64 21.40 -7.85
N ASN A 682 -10.56 22.15 -6.75
CA ASN A 682 -9.43 23.02 -6.43
C ASN A 682 -8.77 22.59 -5.11
N LEU A 683 -7.44 22.62 -5.09
CA LEU A 683 -6.62 22.47 -3.91
C LEU A 683 -6.16 23.84 -3.42
N GLU A 684 -6.62 24.19 -2.23
CA GLU A 684 -6.29 25.41 -1.50
C GLU A 684 -5.17 25.12 -0.49
N LEU A 685 -4.09 25.91 -0.59
CA LEU A 685 -2.86 25.74 0.17
C LEU A 685 -2.59 26.97 1.05
N SER A 686 -2.19 26.72 2.28
CA SER A 686 -1.74 27.76 3.22
C SER A 686 -0.27 28.09 3.01
N SER A 687 0.15 29.32 3.29
CA SER A 687 1.58 29.66 3.47
C SER A 687 2.05 29.59 4.92
N GLN A 688 1.23 29.02 5.81
CA GLN A 688 1.46 28.97 7.25
C GLN A 688 1.31 27.54 7.80
N THR A 689 2.10 27.22 8.81
CA THR A 689 1.97 26.05 9.67
C THR A 689 1.58 26.48 11.08
N TYR A 690 0.82 25.65 11.80
CA TYR A 690 0.60 25.84 13.24
C TYR A 690 1.68 25.08 14.01
N THR A 691 2.68 25.82 14.50
CA THR A 691 3.88 25.27 15.11
C THR A 691 3.94 25.71 16.58
N ASP A 692 4.01 24.73 17.49
CA ASP A 692 4.14 24.96 18.93
C ASP A 692 3.15 25.99 19.52
N GLY A 693 1.91 25.97 19.04
CA GLY A 693 0.84 26.85 19.53
C GLY A 693 0.73 28.20 18.81
N ALA A 694 1.49 28.44 17.75
CA ALA A 694 1.42 29.67 16.96
C ALA A 694 1.38 29.40 15.46
N TRP A 695 0.69 30.26 14.70
CA TRP A 695 0.77 30.25 13.24
C TRP A 695 2.07 30.91 12.79
N VAL A 696 2.88 30.17 12.02
CA VAL A 696 4.19 30.59 11.52
C VAL A 696 4.19 30.47 10.00
N SER A 697 4.70 31.49 9.31
CA SER A 697 4.88 31.42 7.85
C SER A 697 5.92 30.36 7.47
N MET A 698 5.60 29.55 6.47
CA MET A 698 6.59 28.69 5.82
C MET A 698 7.68 29.55 5.14
N PRO A 699 8.89 28.99 4.94
CA PRO A 699 9.93 29.67 4.18
C PRO A 699 9.47 30.08 2.78
N GLU A 700 10.06 31.14 2.24
CA GLU A 700 9.74 31.63 0.90
C GLU A 700 9.90 30.51 -0.14
N GLY A 701 8.93 30.41 -1.06
CA GLY A 701 8.87 29.35 -2.07
C GLY A 701 8.13 28.08 -1.63
N TYR A 702 7.60 28.03 -0.40
CA TYR A 702 6.79 26.92 0.09
C TYR A 702 5.31 27.29 0.30
N PRO A 703 4.37 26.35 0.07
CA PRO A 703 4.60 24.98 -0.40
C PRO A 703 5.15 24.94 -1.83
N LYS A 704 6.13 24.06 -2.07
CA LYS A 704 6.80 23.93 -3.37
C LYS A 704 6.04 22.91 -4.21
N ILE A 705 5.87 23.20 -5.50
CA ILE A 705 5.06 22.40 -6.41
C ILE A 705 5.92 21.96 -7.59
N VAL A 706 5.99 20.66 -7.83
CA VAL A 706 6.76 20.08 -8.94
C VAL A 706 5.88 19.09 -9.70
N MET A 707 5.79 19.27 -11.02
CA MET A 707 5.11 18.31 -11.89
C MET A 707 6.02 17.11 -12.14
N GLN A 708 5.54 15.90 -11.88
CA GLN A 708 6.27 14.65 -12.14
C GLN A 708 5.36 13.68 -12.89
N GLY A 709 5.50 13.67 -14.22
CA GLY A 709 4.63 12.87 -15.11
C GLY A 709 3.17 13.32 -15.02
N SER A 710 2.28 12.38 -14.68
CA SER A 710 0.84 12.64 -14.49
C SER A 710 0.46 13.04 -13.06
N SER A 711 1.43 13.14 -12.15
CA SER A 711 1.21 13.52 -10.76
C SER A 711 1.87 14.85 -10.44
N THR A 712 1.37 15.52 -9.41
CA THR A 712 1.96 16.76 -8.89
C THR A 712 2.50 16.48 -7.51
N ILE A 713 3.80 16.71 -7.30
CA ILE A 713 4.44 16.60 -6.00
C ILE A 713 4.37 17.95 -5.30
N PHE A 714 3.80 17.95 -4.10
CA PHE A 714 3.77 19.09 -3.19
C PHE A 714 4.75 18.82 -2.06
N THR A 715 5.75 19.69 -1.91
CA THR A 715 6.65 19.67 -0.75
C THR A 715 6.18 20.71 0.27
N PHE A 716 5.81 20.23 1.44
CA PHE A 716 5.45 21.04 2.60
C PHE A 716 6.65 21.13 3.54
N ARG A 717 7.08 22.35 3.88
CA ARG A 717 8.24 22.60 4.73
C ARG A 717 7.83 23.04 6.11
N PHE A 718 7.97 22.15 7.08
CA PHE A 718 7.64 22.39 8.49
C PHE A 718 8.85 23.03 9.20
N PRO A 719 8.70 24.19 9.85
CA PRO A 719 9.77 24.80 10.64
C PRO A 719 10.14 23.94 11.84
N LYS A 720 11.34 24.15 12.39
CA LYS A 720 11.80 23.48 13.62
C LYS A 720 10.78 23.67 14.75
N PHE A 721 10.39 22.58 15.40
CA PHE A 721 9.37 22.56 16.45
C PHE A 721 9.80 21.70 17.64
N SER A 722 9.24 22.01 18.81
CA SER A 722 9.53 21.36 20.09
C SER A 722 8.45 20.35 20.49
N THR A 723 7.20 20.61 20.11
CA THR A 723 6.04 19.77 20.44
C THR A 723 5.46 19.18 19.17
N SER A 724 4.95 20.03 18.28
CA SER A 724 4.41 19.60 17.00
C SER A 724 4.30 20.75 16.00
N SER A 725 4.18 20.39 14.72
CA SER A 725 3.85 21.32 13.65
C SER A 725 2.77 20.72 12.77
N LEU A 726 1.73 21.52 12.47
CA LEU A 726 0.54 21.12 11.75
C LEU A 726 0.34 21.95 10.48
N TYR A 727 -0.08 21.31 9.39
CA TYR A 727 -0.36 21.92 8.10
C TYR A 727 -1.70 21.43 7.52
N ASP A 728 -2.44 22.33 6.86
CA ASP A 728 -3.91 22.29 6.89
C ASP A 728 -4.62 22.54 5.52
N PRO A 729 -4.26 21.83 4.44
CA PRO A 729 -4.82 22.05 3.10
C PRO A 729 -6.31 21.70 2.96
N VAL A 730 -6.96 22.29 1.97
CA VAL A 730 -8.39 22.10 1.68
C VAL A 730 -8.61 21.76 0.20
N LEU A 731 -9.43 20.76 -0.09
CA LEU A 731 -9.99 20.45 -1.42
C LEU A 731 -11.43 20.96 -1.49
N THR A 732 -11.68 21.88 -2.42
CA THR A 732 -13.01 22.45 -2.69
C THR A 732 -13.53 22.00 -4.05
N GLY A 733 -14.85 21.95 -4.21
CA GLY A 733 -15.50 21.64 -5.49
C GLY A 733 -15.70 20.14 -5.78
N LEU A 734 -15.44 19.28 -4.79
CA LEU A 734 -15.68 17.83 -4.91
C LEU A 734 -17.16 17.52 -5.17
N SER A 735 -18.07 18.26 -4.54
CA SER A 735 -19.52 18.07 -4.70
C SER A 735 -20.05 18.61 -6.04
N ALA A 736 -19.45 19.69 -6.56
CA ALA A 736 -19.84 20.31 -7.83
C ALA A 736 -19.36 19.50 -9.05
N ALA A 737 -18.20 18.85 -8.95
CA ALA A 737 -17.63 18.00 -9.99
C ALA A 737 -18.61 16.91 -10.46
N ALA A 738 -19.36 16.33 -9.52
CA ALA A 738 -20.30 15.24 -9.78
C ALA A 738 -21.58 15.69 -10.50
N GLU A 739 -21.99 16.96 -10.39
CA GLU A 739 -23.21 17.47 -11.07
C GLU A 739 -22.93 17.90 -12.51
N SER A 740 -21.65 18.15 -12.84
CA SER A 740 -21.25 18.62 -14.16
C SER A 740 -21.28 17.51 -15.24
N SER A 741 -21.16 16.23 -14.89
CA SER A 741 -21.07 15.14 -15.87
C SER A 741 -22.41 14.69 -16.46
N ASP A 742 -23.53 15.07 -15.85
CA ASP A 742 -24.88 14.61 -16.25
C ASP A 742 -25.70 15.70 -17.00
N SER A 743 -25.14 16.91 -17.19
CA SER A 743 -25.89 18.07 -17.72
C SER A 743 -25.52 18.48 -19.15
N SER A 744 -24.91 17.61 -19.95
CA SER A 744 -24.58 17.91 -21.36
C SER A 744 -25.81 18.17 -22.26
N THR A 745 -27.03 18.00 -21.75
CA THR A 745 -28.28 18.37 -22.45
C THR A 745 -29.00 19.59 -21.87
N THR A 746 -28.68 20.04 -20.65
CA THR A 746 -29.38 21.16 -19.98
C THR A 746 -28.56 22.45 -19.90
N ALA A 747 -27.23 22.38 -19.93
CA ALA A 747 -26.37 23.57 -20.01
C ALA A 747 -26.59 24.37 -21.31
N ASP A 748 -26.89 23.70 -22.42
CA ASP A 748 -27.24 24.35 -23.70
C ASP A 748 -28.63 25.02 -23.67
N LEU A 749 -29.56 24.50 -22.87
CA LEU A 749 -30.88 25.12 -22.67
C LEU A 749 -30.78 26.36 -21.78
N TYR A 750 -29.92 26.37 -20.75
CA TYR A 750 -29.72 27.55 -19.90
C TYR A 750 -28.94 28.68 -20.61
N SER A 751 -27.92 28.32 -21.40
CA SER A 751 -27.17 29.26 -22.25
C SER A 751 -28.05 29.88 -23.35
N SER A 752 -28.91 29.07 -24.00
CA SER A 752 -29.84 29.58 -25.02
C SER A 752 -30.98 30.42 -24.42
N ALA A 753 -31.48 30.08 -23.22
CA ALA A 753 -32.46 30.89 -22.50
C ALA A 753 -31.89 32.25 -22.04
N GLN A 754 -30.63 32.30 -21.58
CA GLN A 754 -29.98 33.56 -21.22
C GLN A 754 -29.64 34.42 -22.44
N LYS A 755 -29.23 33.82 -23.57
CA LYS A 755 -29.10 34.54 -24.84
C LYS A 755 -30.44 35.05 -25.35
N GLY A 756 -31.51 34.28 -25.23
CA GLY A 756 -32.88 34.67 -25.56
C GLY A 756 -33.38 35.85 -24.70
N ALA A 757 -33.19 35.79 -23.38
CA ALA A 757 -33.58 36.86 -22.47
C ALA A 757 -32.80 38.16 -22.72
N ARG A 758 -31.50 38.07 -23.05
CA ARG A 758 -30.68 39.24 -23.42
C ARG A 758 -31.09 39.84 -24.76
N MET A 759 -31.45 39.03 -25.75
CA MET A 759 -32.02 39.54 -27.01
C MET A 759 -33.38 40.19 -26.80
N LEU A 760 -34.24 39.61 -25.96
CA LEU A 760 -35.56 40.17 -25.68
C LEU A 760 -35.45 41.51 -24.93
N LEU A 761 -34.52 41.63 -23.98
CA LEU A 761 -34.26 42.88 -23.27
C LEU A 761 -33.67 43.94 -24.21
N ALA A 762 -32.74 43.57 -25.10
CA ALA A 762 -32.21 44.48 -26.11
C ALA A 762 -33.28 44.94 -27.11
N ALA A 763 -34.19 44.06 -27.51
CA ALA A 763 -35.31 44.39 -28.39
C ALA A 763 -36.33 45.32 -27.71
N VAL A 764 -36.64 45.09 -26.43
CA VAL A 764 -37.53 45.96 -25.65
C VAL A 764 -36.90 47.35 -25.45
N VAL A 765 -35.60 47.42 -25.18
CA VAL A 765 -34.87 48.70 -25.08
C VAL A 765 -34.83 49.42 -26.42
N ALA A 766 -34.61 48.70 -27.54
CA ALA A 766 -34.63 49.30 -28.87
C ALA A 766 -36.02 49.81 -29.26
N MET A 767 -37.10 49.06 -28.97
CA MET A 767 -38.47 49.51 -29.20
C MET A 767 -38.85 50.71 -28.34
N ALA A 768 -38.41 50.74 -27.07
CA ALA A 768 -38.62 51.89 -26.21
C ALA A 768 -37.89 53.14 -26.73
N MET A 769 -36.65 53.01 -27.20
CA MET A 769 -35.91 54.12 -27.80
C MET A 769 -36.52 54.60 -29.12
N THR A 770 -37.11 53.69 -29.91
CA THR A 770 -37.80 54.05 -31.16
C THR A 770 -39.15 54.73 -30.91
N ALA A 771 -39.80 54.46 -29.77
CA ALA A 771 -41.02 55.15 -29.35
C ALA A 771 -40.75 56.52 -28.69
N LEU A 772 -39.51 56.79 -28.29
CA LEU A 772 -39.04 58.04 -27.69
C LEU A 772 -38.42 59.01 -28.72
N ALA A 773 -38.18 58.55 -29.95
CA ALA A 773 -37.76 59.34 -31.10
C ALA A 773 -38.97 59.60 -32.02
#